data_AF-A0A7C1FXE6-F1
#
_entry.id   AF-A0A7C1FXE6-F1
#
_cell.length_a   1.000
_cell.length_b   1.000
_cell.length_c   1.000
_cell.angle_alpha   90.00
_cell.angle_beta   90.00
_cell.angle_gamma   90.00
#
_symmetry.space_group_name_H-M   'P 1'
#
loop_
_entity.id
_entity.type
_entity.pdbx_description
1 polymer ?
#
loop_
_entity_poly.entity_id
_entity_poly.type
_entity_poly.pdbx_seq_one_letter_code
_entity_poly.pdbx_strand_id
1 'polypeptide(L)'
;MVPPGLLALLYLLLGIGCALWAWRAGNRWEAGPLAPVRWGRRRELPLVLLVLAVAAFTRFYRIGDIPYGIEGDEAKWTVEAATLAVDGQKVLDAEYHSFWLPVSFAMQAPFHHLLGPGIRAARIAVACFSLVATAAFYWLVRQAANIPVALIATFLLAVSVVDISASRLALVEAHIKLWAILAPALALAAWQRRSTLLFLACGIALALGLLTYETFAPMVGVVLVFVGAEAWSERGDWRRWAEHLSALLLPVILVAPRFTTYLQGRAEYYALPRRGLADPPLIGLARGLAEVLYNFYRQTTGDFLIVQSGPIIYPVLVPLLVMGLAYTLVHIRRYLLAVAWIVLVLVPVPVLLKAPYVRILYPGLPAITMLIAIAMWGIIWELRPRLKRHNAAVPLRSRLKPLLLGRRTTVDGASMGRLWAVVLVLALVALGLSNWNSYLYEVQDPPERQARRELADLVGEIAGADEVIYGPYYSEIEDTFYAERALLRFTVRSQAGPDAPDRLLRLLPFDAALAELSIQGARDGPVAVLHDTFTRFHTAERQAFAATLERCYPGAKRTASRFFTVYHLDVSALAAPICGSARVTWLTPEGGVFPAGQPVQLAWQVAGRSPTTARTVCERRLPGVVRLEAEDFARLAGWVEETRGAPGYSGRAFMVDDMHAQAVFTATVEEAGDYRVWARWYRTAPGGPPVLLDIGDHVLSFGAAEKIGHWVWELSGNLSLPAGPLALALRRETPPGQPYVPLLVDALLLSRDPAFDPEREDEWTQVIDSGEQPVGPTAPYTTSFTGEPGSYRCRLRAFAGDWLVDGQGQRGAGSAWLYFSIR
;
A
#
# COMPACT_ATOMS: atom_id res chain seq x y z
N MET A 1 24.51 -5.79 22.66
CA MET A 1 23.49 -6.61 21.96
C MET A 1 23.88 -8.08 22.13
N VAL A 2 22.98 -8.93 22.60
CA VAL A 2 23.25 -10.39 22.70
C VAL A 2 23.24 -10.97 21.27
N PRO A 3 24.21 -11.81 20.87
CA PRO A 3 24.21 -12.43 19.55
C PRO A 3 22.89 -13.18 19.30
N PRO A 4 22.27 -13.07 18.11
CA PRO A 4 21.01 -13.75 17.79
C PRO A 4 21.03 -15.25 18.08
N GLY A 5 22.18 -15.91 17.83
CA GLY A 5 22.37 -17.34 18.11
C GLY A 5 22.34 -17.69 19.59
N LEU A 6 22.85 -16.82 20.48
CA LEU A 6 22.84 -17.07 21.93
C LEU A 6 21.42 -16.93 22.50
N LEU A 7 20.66 -15.94 22.04
CA LEU A 7 19.25 -15.78 22.39
C LEU A 7 18.42 -16.98 21.94
N ALA A 8 18.55 -17.40 20.68
CA ALA A 8 17.83 -18.56 20.14
C ALA A 8 18.13 -19.83 20.97
N LEU A 9 19.39 -20.07 21.34
CA LEU A 9 19.77 -21.19 22.19
C LEU A 9 19.14 -21.10 23.59
N LEU A 10 19.16 -19.93 24.23
CA LEU A 10 18.54 -19.73 25.55
C LEU A 10 17.04 -20.00 25.52
N TYR A 11 16.33 -19.59 24.46
CA TYR A 11 14.91 -19.87 24.31
C TYR A 11 14.61 -21.32 23.96
N LEU A 12 15.47 -21.98 23.18
CA LEU A 12 15.37 -23.41 22.94
C LEU A 12 15.52 -24.18 24.25
N LEU A 13 16.54 -23.85 25.06
CA LEU A 13 16.76 -24.44 26.37
C LEU A 13 15.60 -24.15 27.33
N LEU A 14 15.07 -22.92 27.31
CA LEU A 14 13.88 -22.56 28.07
C LEU A 14 12.67 -23.38 27.61
N GLY A 15 12.45 -23.52 26.31
CA GLY A 15 11.36 -24.30 25.73
C GLY A 15 11.45 -25.77 26.08
N ILE A 16 12.65 -26.36 26.00
CA ILE A 16 12.92 -27.74 26.43
C ILE A 16 12.67 -27.86 27.94
N GLY A 17 13.17 -26.94 28.76
CA GLY A 17 12.96 -26.92 30.20
C GLY A 17 11.47 -26.82 30.57
N CYS A 18 10.73 -25.94 29.89
CA CYS A 18 9.28 -25.77 30.03
C CYS A 18 8.50 -27.00 29.56
N ALA A 19 8.91 -27.64 28.46
CA ALA A 19 8.29 -28.87 27.96
C ALA A 19 8.52 -30.04 28.92
N LEU A 20 9.75 -30.22 29.41
CA LEU A 20 10.09 -31.23 30.41
C LEU A 20 9.34 -31.00 31.73
N TRP A 21 9.23 -29.73 32.14
CA TRP A 21 8.45 -29.35 33.32
C TRP A 21 6.95 -29.61 33.12
N ALA A 22 6.38 -29.20 32.00
CA ALA A 22 4.97 -29.42 31.65
C ALA A 22 4.65 -30.92 31.57
N TRP A 23 5.53 -31.71 30.96
CA TRP A 23 5.40 -33.17 30.89
C TRP A 23 5.45 -33.81 32.28
N ARG A 24 6.41 -33.43 33.13
CA ARG A 24 6.48 -33.90 34.53
C ARG A 24 5.31 -33.42 35.39
N ALA A 25 4.74 -32.27 35.09
CA ALA A 25 3.59 -31.70 35.77
C ALA A 25 2.25 -32.21 35.23
N GLY A 26 2.24 -32.96 34.11
CA GLY A 26 1.07 -33.28 33.28
C GLY A 26 -0.17 -33.70 34.09
N ASN A 27 -0.05 -34.71 34.94
CA ASN A 27 -1.18 -35.21 35.73
C ASN A 27 -1.72 -34.19 36.77
N ARG A 28 -0.93 -33.19 37.18
CA ARG A 28 -1.35 -32.15 38.14
C ARG A 28 -2.02 -30.96 37.44
N TRP A 29 -1.68 -30.71 36.17
CA TRP A 29 -2.23 -29.62 35.39
C TRP A 29 -3.55 -29.97 34.69
N GLU A 30 -3.76 -31.23 34.33
CA GLU A 30 -5.05 -31.67 33.81
C GLU A 30 -6.21 -31.41 34.79
N ALA A 31 -5.94 -31.49 36.10
CA ALA A 31 -6.94 -31.33 37.16
C ALA A 31 -7.06 -29.90 37.76
N GLY A 32 -6.16 -28.96 37.46
CA GLY A 32 -5.95 -27.78 38.31
C GLY A 32 -6.11 -26.38 37.66
N PRO A 33 -5.07 -25.85 36.99
CA PRO A 33 -5.02 -24.46 36.52
C PRO A 33 -6.15 -24.10 35.56
N LEU A 34 -6.56 -25.04 34.72
CA LEU A 34 -7.52 -24.83 33.64
C LEU A 34 -8.87 -25.51 33.95
N ALA A 35 -9.06 -25.95 35.19
CA ALA A 35 -10.37 -26.35 35.67
C ALA A 35 -11.35 -25.16 35.55
N PRO A 36 -12.64 -25.42 35.26
CA PRO A 36 -13.62 -24.37 35.14
C PRO A 36 -13.77 -23.63 36.48
N VAL A 37 -13.24 -22.40 36.53
CA VAL A 37 -13.40 -21.51 37.67
C VAL A 37 -14.73 -20.78 37.49
N ARG A 38 -15.69 -21.04 38.37
CA ARG A 38 -16.98 -20.32 38.36
C ARG A 38 -16.83 -19.02 39.15
N TRP A 39 -16.78 -17.90 38.45
CA TRP A 39 -17.02 -16.59 39.08
C TRP A 39 -18.50 -16.26 38.96
N GLY A 40 -19.07 -15.71 40.03
CA GLY A 40 -20.42 -15.16 39.94
C GLY A 40 -20.45 -14.00 38.94
N ARG A 41 -21.57 -13.83 38.22
CA ARG A 41 -21.75 -12.76 37.23
C ARG A 41 -21.39 -11.37 37.75
N ARG A 42 -21.60 -11.12 39.04
CA ARG A 42 -21.25 -9.87 39.74
C ARG A 42 -19.75 -9.56 39.79
N ARG A 43 -18.87 -10.55 39.63
CA ARG A 43 -17.41 -10.37 39.59
C ARG A 43 -16.85 -10.45 38.17
N GLU A 44 -17.39 -11.35 37.35
CA GLU A 44 -16.96 -11.52 35.96
C GLU A 44 -17.30 -10.28 35.12
N LEU A 45 -18.56 -9.83 35.18
CA LEU A 45 -19.03 -8.77 34.29
C LEU A 45 -18.25 -7.45 34.44
N PRO A 46 -17.98 -6.91 35.64
CA PRO A 46 -17.20 -5.68 35.77
C PRO A 46 -15.78 -5.79 35.21
N LEU A 47 -15.14 -6.94 35.36
CA LEU A 47 -13.78 -7.16 34.83
C LEU A 47 -13.77 -7.28 33.31
N VAL A 48 -14.76 -7.95 32.74
CA VAL A 48 -14.93 -8.00 31.28
C VAL A 48 -15.18 -6.60 30.73
N LEU A 49 -16.10 -5.85 31.34
CA LEU A 49 -16.38 -4.47 30.94
C LEU A 49 -15.16 -3.57 31.07
N LEU A 50 -14.35 -3.75 32.12
CA LEU A 50 -13.09 -3.01 32.27
C LEU A 50 -12.10 -3.33 31.15
N VAL A 51 -11.90 -4.61 30.82
CA VAL A 51 -11.00 -5.00 29.71
C VAL A 51 -11.51 -4.49 28.36
N LEU A 52 -12.82 -4.54 28.13
CA LEU A 52 -13.43 -3.98 26.91
C LEU A 52 -13.36 -2.45 26.89
N ALA A 53 -13.44 -1.78 28.04
CA ALA A 53 -13.23 -0.34 28.13
C ALA A 53 -11.77 0.05 27.83
N VAL A 54 -10.80 -0.75 28.29
CA VAL A 54 -9.39 -0.60 27.89
C VAL A 54 -9.24 -0.78 26.38
N ALA A 55 -9.87 -1.82 25.81
CA ALA A 55 -9.85 -2.06 24.37
C ALA A 55 -10.48 -0.90 23.58
N ALA A 56 -11.63 -0.39 24.02
CA ALA A 56 -12.27 0.76 23.41
C ALA A 56 -11.38 2.00 23.52
N PHE A 57 -10.79 2.27 24.70
CA PHE A 57 -9.89 3.39 24.89
C PHE A 57 -8.70 3.36 23.91
N THR A 58 -7.99 2.23 23.81
CA THR A 58 -6.82 2.14 22.93
C THR A 58 -7.17 2.28 21.45
N ARG A 59 -8.40 1.98 21.03
CA ARG A 59 -8.86 2.11 19.63
C ARG A 59 -9.44 3.49 19.30
N PHE A 60 -10.26 4.04 20.18
CA PHE A 60 -11.03 5.26 19.90
C PHE A 60 -10.36 6.55 20.39
N TYR A 61 -9.42 6.49 21.33
CA TYR A 61 -8.72 7.68 21.82
C TYR A 61 -8.08 8.44 20.66
N ARG A 62 -8.56 9.66 20.36
CA ARG A 62 -8.07 10.51 19.27
C ARG A 62 -7.93 9.79 17.92
N ILE A 63 -8.87 8.92 17.56
CA ILE A 63 -8.78 8.09 16.33
C ILE A 63 -8.69 8.91 15.02
N GLY A 64 -9.19 10.15 15.01
CA GLY A 64 -9.06 11.07 13.87
C GLY A 64 -7.71 11.78 13.78
N ASP A 65 -6.94 11.81 14.88
CA ASP A 65 -5.70 12.57 14.99
C ASP A 65 -4.46 11.68 15.11
N ILE A 66 -4.61 10.44 15.58
CA ILE A 66 -3.51 9.51 15.84
C ILE A 66 -3.85 8.15 15.18
N PRO A 67 -3.02 7.63 14.25
CA PRO A 67 -1.88 8.32 13.65
C PRO A 67 -2.35 9.54 12.84
N TYR A 68 -1.49 10.54 12.70
CA TYR A 68 -1.83 11.77 11.99
C TYR A 68 -1.99 11.50 10.50
N GLY A 69 -0.96 10.89 9.91
CA GLY A 69 -0.84 10.57 8.51
C GLY A 69 -1.91 9.61 7.99
N ILE A 70 -2.09 9.65 6.67
CA ILE A 70 -2.95 8.72 5.92
C ILE A 70 -2.04 7.74 5.18
N GLU A 71 -2.26 6.45 5.40
CA GLU A 71 -1.55 5.39 4.68
C GLU A 71 -2.11 5.24 3.24
N GLY A 72 -1.29 4.87 2.25
CA GLY A 72 -1.72 4.83 0.85
C GLY A 72 -2.80 3.79 0.55
N ASP A 73 -2.67 2.57 1.06
CA ASP A 73 -3.71 1.53 0.99
C ASP A 73 -4.93 1.92 1.83
N GLU A 74 -4.75 2.61 2.97
CA GLU A 74 -5.86 3.17 3.75
C GLU A 74 -6.67 4.19 2.92
N ALA A 75 -5.99 5.13 2.26
CA ALA A 75 -6.62 6.12 1.39
C ALA A 75 -7.37 5.44 0.25
N LYS A 76 -6.68 4.56 -0.48
CA LYS A 76 -7.24 3.82 -1.61
C LYS A 76 -8.49 3.05 -1.20
N TRP A 77 -8.39 2.19 -0.17
CA TRP A 77 -9.51 1.34 0.24
C TRP A 77 -10.70 2.15 0.73
N THR A 78 -10.44 3.24 1.46
CA THR A 78 -11.50 4.13 1.95
C THR A 78 -12.21 4.86 0.81
N VAL A 79 -11.45 5.42 -0.13
CA VAL A 79 -12.00 6.14 -1.29
C VAL A 79 -12.84 5.21 -2.15
N GLU A 80 -12.34 4.01 -2.44
CA GLU A 80 -13.07 3.00 -3.20
C GLU A 80 -14.35 2.55 -2.48
N ALA A 81 -14.26 2.27 -1.17
CA ALA A 81 -15.41 1.85 -0.37
C ALA A 81 -16.51 2.91 -0.31
N ALA A 82 -16.14 4.17 -0.06
CA ALA A 82 -17.10 5.26 -0.02
C ALA A 82 -17.71 5.55 -1.40
N THR A 83 -16.87 5.67 -2.43
CA THR A 83 -17.34 6.00 -3.79
C THR A 83 -18.29 4.94 -4.35
N LEU A 84 -18.01 3.66 -4.09
CA LEU A 84 -18.89 2.60 -4.56
C LEU A 84 -20.12 2.41 -3.65
N ALA A 85 -19.93 2.32 -2.33
CA ALA A 85 -20.99 1.87 -1.43
C ALA A 85 -21.89 3.00 -0.90
N VAL A 86 -21.44 4.26 -0.98
CA VAL A 86 -22.24 5.44 -0.65
C VAL A 86 -22.79 6.07 -1.92
N ASP A 87 -21.94 6.26 -2.91
CA ASP A 87 -22.29 7.08 -4.07
C ASP A 87 -22.80 6.29 -5.26
N GLY A 88 -22.63 4.96 -5.25
CA GLY A 88 -23.01 4.09 -6.36
C GLY A 88 -22.17 4.32 -7.62
N GLN A 89 -21.07 5.07 -7.52
CA GLN A 89 -20.20 5.38 -8.66
C GLN A 89 -19.19 4.26 -8.86
N LYS A 90 -19.13 3.79 -10.10
CA LYS A 90 -18.22 2.72 -10.53
C LYS A 90 -16.89 3.34 -10.94
N VAL A 91 -15.86 3.10 -10.14
CA VAL A 91 -14.46 3.42 -10.49
C VAL A 91 -13.75 2.10 -10.76
N LEU A 92 -13.01 2.00 -11.87
CA LEU A 92 -12.48 0.73 -12.40
C LEU A 92 -11.72 -0.10 -11.33
N ASP A 93 -10.86 0.55 -10.53
CA ASP A 93 -10.11 -0.11 -9.46
C ASP A 93 -11.01 -0.58 -8.30
N ALA A 94 -12.02 0.23 -7.94
CA ALA A 94 -13.02 -0.11 -6.92
C ALA A 94 -13.91 -1.28 -7.35
N GLU A 95 -14.23 -1.39 -8.64
CA GLU A 95 -15.01 -2.51 -9.19
C GLU A 95 -14.25 -3.83 -9.03
N TYR A 96 -12.94 -3.85 -9.27
CA TYR A 96 -12.15 -5.07 -9.05
C TYR A 96 -12.15 -5.49 -7.57
N HIS A 97 -11.79 -4.61 -6.64
CA HIS A 97 -11.71 -4.98 -5.22
C HIS A 97 -13.07 -5.30 -4.62
N SER A 98 -14.11 -4.51 -4.90
CA SER A 98 -15.45 -4.81 -4.41
C SER A 98 -16.03 -6.09 -5.01
N PHE A 99 -15.70 -6.39 -6.27
CA PHE A 99 -16.11 -7.63 -6.92
C PHE A 99 -15.39 -8.84 -6.35
N TRP A 100 -14.17 -8.76 -5.82
CA TRP A 100 -13.53 -9.93 -5.23
C TRP A 100 -13.68 -10.01 -3.71
N LEU A 101 -13.66 -8.87 -3.03
CA LEU A 101 -13.61 -8.71 -1.58
C LEU A 101 -14.74 -7.81 -1.01
N PRO A 102 -16.02 -8.12 -1.32
CA PRO A 102 -17.15 -7.22 -1.04
C PRO A 102 -17.40 -6.99 0.44
N VAL A 103 -16.98 -7.90 1.32
CA VAL A 103 -17.32 -7.83 2.75
C VAL A 103 -16.58 -6.68 3.42
N SER A 104 -15.33 -6.41 3.04
CA SER A 104 -14.58 -5.27 3.59
C SER A 104 -15.26 -3.93 3.27
N PHE A 105 -15.83 -3.78 2.07
CA PHE A 105 -16.61 -2.61 1.64
C PHE A 105 -17.91 -2.51 2.42
N ALA A 106 -18.66 -3.63 2.54
CA ALA A 106 -19.91 -3.69 3.27
C ALA A 106 -19.74 -3.41 4.78
N MET A 107 -18.57 -3.70 5.34
CA MET A 107 -18.22 -3.37 6.72
C MET A 107 -18.06 -1.85 6.92
N GLN A 108 -17.48 -1.12 5.97
CA GLN A 108 -17.27 0.33 6.07
C GLN A 108 -18.52 1.15 5.72
N ALA A 109 -19.30 0.69 4.75
CA ALA A 109 -20.41 1.45 4.18
C ALA A 109 -21.39 2.06 5.22
N PRO A 110 -21.85 1.32 6.25
CA PRO A 110 -22.76 1.89 7.25
C PRO A 110 -22.15 3.09 7.98
N PHE A 111 -20.84 3.09 8.22
CA PHE A 111 -20.17 4.19 8.92
C PHE A 111 -20.02 5.41 8.04
N HIS A 112 -19.77 5.25 6.74
CA HIS A 112 -19.77 6.37 5.81
C HIS A 112 -21.16 6.98 5.63
N HIS A 113 -22.22 6.16 5.61
CA HIS A 113 -23.60 6.65 5.60
C HIS A 113 -23.97 7.40 6.88
N LEU A 114 -23.50 6.94 8.05
CA LEU A 114 -23.86 7.52 9.35
C LEU A 114 -23.00 8.74 9.73
N LEU A 115 -21.72 8.75 9.39
CA LEU A 115 -20.75 9.75 9.84
C LEU A 115 -20.27 10.68 8.71
N GLY A 116 -20.68 10.41 7.48
CA GLY A 116 -20.16 11.03 6.27
C GLY A 116 -18.97 10.27 5.66
N PRO A 117 -18.75 10.38 4.35
CA PRO A 117 -17.56 9.85 3.69
C PRO A 117 -16.29 10.51 4.27
N GLY A 118 -15.28 9.69 4.60
CA GLY A 118 -14.00 10.20 5.11
C GLY A 118 -13.16 9.15 5.82
N ILE A 119 -11.84 9.40 5.91
CA ILE A 119 -10.88 8.52 6.60
C ILE A 119 -11.29 8.26 8.06
N ARG A 120 -11.81 9.29 8.74
CA ARG A 120 -12.29 9.15 10.13
C ARG A 120 -13.40 8.10 10.27
N ALA A 121 -14.36 8.07 9.34
CA ALA A 121 -15.45 7.11 9.37
C ALA A 121 -14.94 5.68 9.14
N ALA A 122 -14.02 5.49 8.19
CA ALA A 122 -13.39 4.21 7.93
C ALA A 122 -12.58 3.69 9.14
N ARG A 123 -11.81 4.56 9.81
CA ARG A 123 -11.08 4.20 11.05
C ARG A 123 -12.03 3.81 12.18
N ILE A 124 -13.14 4.53 12.35
CA ILE A 124 -14.18 4.18 13.33
C ILE A 124 -14.80 2.82 13.03
N ALA A 125 -15.02 2.49 11.74
CA ALA A 125 -15.54 1.19 11.34
C ALA A 125 -14.64 0.04 11.82
N VAL A 126 -13.34 0.07 11.48
CA VAL A 126 -12.39 -0.98 11.88
C VAL A 126 -12.20 -1.06 13.39
N ALA A 127 -12.23 0.09 14.10
CA ALA A 127 -12.18 0.13 15.56
C ALA A 127 -13.40 -0.56 16.20
N CYS A 128 -14.61 -0.32 15.66
CA CYS A 128 -15.85 -0.98 16.10
C CYS A 128 -15.78 -2.49 15.91
N PHE A 129 -15.40 -2.97 14.72
CA PHE A 129 -15.28 -4.40 14.47
C PHE A 129 -14.16 -5.04 15.32
N SER A 130 -13.07 -4.32 15.57
CA SER A 130 -12.01 -4.79 16.47
C SER A 130 -12.48 -4.92 17.92
N LEU A 131 -13.35 -4.02 18.40
CA LEU A 131 -13.96 -4.12 19.73
C LEU A 131 -14.91 -5.32 19.83
N VAL A 132 -15.76 -5.54 18.81
CA VAL A 132 -16.65 -6.71 18.72
C VAL A 132 -15.83 -8.00 18.68
N ALA A 133 -14.76 -8.04 17.87
CA ALA A 133 -13.84 -9.17 17.79
C ALA A 133 -13.17 -9.46 19.15
N THR A 134 -12.82 -8.42 19.91
CA THR A 134 -12.22 -8.55 21.24
C THR A 134 -13.22 -9.14 22.25
N ALA A 135 -14.50 -8.78 22.16
CA ALA A 135 -15.55 -9.41 22.96
C ALA A 135 -15.79 -10.89 22.56
N ALA A 136 -15.80 -11.18 21.26
CA ALA A 136 -15.88 -12.56 20.76
C ALA A 136 -14.65 -13.39 21.19
N PHE A 137 -13.48 -12.77 21.30
CA PHE A 137 -12.26 -13.41 21.77
C PHE A 137 -12.35 -13.82 23.24
N TYR A 138 -12.86 -12.93 24.10
CA TYR A 138 -13.16 -13.29 25.49
C TYR A 138 -14.09 -14.51 25.55
N TRP A 139 -15.15 -14.51 24.75
CA TRP A 139 -16.10 -15.62 24.68
C TRP A 139 -15.43 -16.92 24.21
N LEU A 140 -14.59 -16.89 23.17
CA LEU A 140 -13.81 -18.03 22.70
C LEU A 140 -12.93 -18.61 23.82
N VAL A 141 -12.07 -17.78 24.41
CA VAL A 141 -11.08 -18.25 25.40
C VAL A 141 -11.78 -18.74 26.67
N ARG A 142 -12.90 -18.12 27.05
CA ARG A 142 -13.73 -18.58 28.18
C ARG A 142 -14.30 -19.98 27.94
N GLN A 143 -14.65 -20.32 26.70
CA GLN A 143 -15.14 -21.65 26.33
C GLN A 143 -14.00 -22.69 26.24
N ALA A 144 -12.82 -22.28 25.80
CA ALA A 144 -11.67 -23.17 25.62
C ALA A 144 -10.89 -23.42 26.93
N ALA A 145 -10.90 -22.46 27.85
CA ALA A 145 -10.16 -22.49 29.10
C ALA A 145 -11.05 -22.10 30.30
N ASN A 146 -10.76 -20.97 30.95
CA ASN A 146 -11.52 -20.47 32.08
C ASN A 146 -11.50 -18.94 32.14
N ILE A 147 -12.27 -18.36 33.07
CA ILE A 147 -12.47 -16.91 33.18
C ILE A 147 -11.13 -16.14 33.37
N PRO A 148 -10.21 -16.53 34.29
CA PRO A 148 -8.93 -15.85 34.42
C PRO A 148 -8.10 -15.84 33.14
N VAL A 149 -7.97 -16.98 32.45
CA VAL A 149 -7.23 -17.06 31.18
C VAL A 149 -7.89 -16.20 30.11
N ALA A 150 -9.22 -16.21 30.03
CA ALA A 150 -9.96 -15.36 29.10
C ALA A 150 -9.74 -13.87 29.36
N LEU A 151 -9.76 -13.42 30.61
CA LEU A 151 -9.47 -12.02 30.97
C LEU A 151 -8.04 -11.63 30.63
N ILE A 152 -7.05 -12.47 30.97
CA ILE A 152 -5.64 -12.19 30.68
C ILE A 152 -5.42 -12.14 29.17
N ALA A 153 -5.90 -13.14 28.41
CA ALA A 153 -5.75 -13.18 26.96
C ALA A 153 -6.39 -11.96 26.29
N THR A 154 -7.63 -11.63 26.69
CA THR A 154 -8.37 -10.49 26.14
C THR A 154 -7.69 -9.17 26.48
N PHE A 155 -7.16 -9.02 27.70
CA PHE A 155 -6.37 -7.85 28.08
C PHE A 155 -5.10 -7.72 27.23
N LEU A 156 -4.34 -8.81 27.06
CA LEU A 156 -3.13 -8.81 26.23
C LEU A 156 -3.42 -8.45 24.77
N LEU A 157 -4.54 -8.93 24.20
CA LEU A 157 -4.99 -8.53 22.87
C LEU A 157 -5.42 -7.05 22.85
N ALA A 158 -6.13 -6.58 23.88
CA ALA A 158 -6.63 -5.21 23.98
C ALA A 158 -5.51 -4.15 23.98
N VAL A 159 -4.36 -4.50 24.55
CA VAL A 159 -3.18 -3.63 24.68
C VAL A 159 -2.06 -3.95 23.69
N SER A 160 -2.23 -4.90 22.77
CA SER A 160 -1.17 -5.24 21.81
C SER A 160 -0.91 -4.09 20.84
N VAL A 161 0.34 -3.62 20.71
CA VAL A 161 0.70 -2.55 19.75
C VAL A 161 0.27 -2.90 18.34
N VAL A 162 0.47 -4.14 17.91
CA VAL A 162 0.11 -4.62 16.56
C VAL A 162 -1.39 -4.50 16.33
N ASP A 163 -2.19 -4.96 17.29
CA ASP A 163 -3.65 -4.91 17.17
C ASP A 163 -4.18 -3.47 17.27
N ILE A 164 -3.59 -2.64 18.13
CA ILE A 164 -3.92 -1.22 18.22
C ILE A 164 -3.61 -0.52 16.89
N SER A 165 -2.44 -0.77 16.30
CA SER A 165 -2.06 -0.19 15.01
C SER A 165 -3.01 -0.63 13.90
N ALA A 166 -3.25 -1.93 13.78
CA ALA A 166 -4.15 -2.50 12.78
C ALA A 166 -5.59 -1.98 12.91
N SER A 167 -6.11 -1.86 14.13
CA SER A 167 -7.49 -1.42 14.36
C SER A 167 -7.70 0.09 14.43
N ARG A 168 -6.67 0.87 14.09
CA ARG A 168 -6.72 2.34 13.97
C ARG A 168 -6.38 2.84 12.56
N LEU A 169 -5.93 1.95 11.68
CA LEU A 169 -5.74 2.21 10.25
C LEU A 169 -6.81 1.43 9.49
N ALA A 170 -7.54 2.09 8.60
CA ALA A 170 -8.63 1.45 7.85
C ALA A 170 -8.16 0.58 6.67
N LEU A 171 -7.09 -0.19 6.89
CA LEU A 171 -6.52 -1.13 5.94
C LEU A 171 -7.43 -2.34 5.76
N VAL A 172 -7.37 -2.98 4.59
CA VAL A 172 -8.16 -4.19 4.31
C VAL A 172 -7.87 -5.31 5.33
N GLU A 173 -6.63 -5.45 5.79
CA GLU A 173 -6.23 -6.43 6.81
C GLU A 173 -6.91 -6.23 8.15
N ALA A 174 -7.27 -4.99 8.51
CA ALA A 174 -7.92 -4.71 9.78
C ALA A 174 -9.30 -5.39 9.89
N HIS A 175 -9.97 -5.61 8.75
CA HIS A 175 -11.32 -6.14 8.67
C HIS A 175 -11.38 -7.65 8.98
N ILE A 176 -10.26 -8.38 8.82
CA ILE A 176 -10.25 -9.84 8.98
C ILE A 176 -10.38 -10.30 10.43
N LYS A 177 -9.99 -9.44 11.39
CA LYS A 177 -9.87 -9.81 12.81
C LYS A 177 -11.17 -10.39 13.37
N LEU A 178 -12.31 -9.77 13.01
CA LEU A 178 -13.62 -10.24 13.47
C LEU A 178 -13.87 -11.68 13.06
N TRP A 179 -13.71 -11.98 11.77
CA TRP A 179 -13.94 -13.31 11.23
C TRP A 179 -12.93 -14.32 11.75
N ALA A 180 -11.66 -13.92 11.87
CA ALA A 180 -10.57 -14.77 12.38
C ALA A 180 -10.83 -15.25 13.82
N ILE A 181 -11.57 -14.46 14.62
CA ILE A 181 -11.92 -14.83 15.99
C ILE A 181 -13.30 -15.48 16.09
N LEU A 182 -14.29 -14.95 15.35
CA LEU A 182 -15.66 -15.40 15.44
C LEU A 182 -15.85 -16.81 14.88
N ALA A 183 -15.21 -17.16 13.76
CA ALA A 183 -15.30 -18.49 13.16
C ALA A 183 -14.84 -19.62 14.12
N PRO A 184 -13.63 -19.57 14.73
CA PRO A 184 -13.23 -20.58 15.71
C PRO A 184 -14.06 -20.55 17.00
N ALA A 185 -14.56 -19.38 17.41
CA ALA A 185 -15.47 -19.26 18.56
C ALA A 185 -16.79 -20.00 18.32
N LEU A 186 -17.37 -19.84 17.13
CA LEU A 186 -18.58 -20.54 16.70
C LEU A 186 -18.31 -22.03 16.49
N ALA A 187 -17.16 -22.43 15.94
CA ALA A 187 -16.79 -23.83 15.77
C ALA A 187 -16.74 -24.56 17.13
N LEU A 188 -16.09 -23.95 18.13
CA LEU A 188 -16.03 -24.51 19.48
C LEU A 188 -17.42 -24.57 20.13
N ALA A 189 -18.24 -23.53 19.96
CA ALA A 189 -19.60 -23.51 20.49
C ALA A 189 -20.51 -24.56 19.81
N ALA A 190 -20.39 -24.71 18.50
CA ALA A 190 -21.12 -25.69 17.70
C ALA A 190 -20.77 -27.11 18.13
N TRP A 191 -19.47 -27.37 18.35
CA TRP A 191 -18.96 -28.62 18.88
C TRP A 191 -19.50 -28.92 20.29
N GLN A 192 -19.40 -27.97 21.22
CA GLN A 192 -19.85 -28.18 22.59
C GLN A 192 -21.36 -28.40 22.71
N ARG A 193 -22.16 -27.75 21.84
CA ARG A 193 -23.63 -27.79 21.90
C ARG A 193 -24.29 -28.75 20.91
N ARG A 194 -23.53 -29.33 19.98
CA ARG A 194 -24.02 -30.21 18.90
C ARG A 194 -25.17 -29.61 18.10
N SER A 195 -24.99 -28.35 17.71
CA SER A 195 -26.01 -27.54 17.04
C SER A 195 -25.65 -27.30 15.58
N THR A 196 -26.46 -27.82 14.66
CA THR A 196 -26.37 -27.59 13.22
C THR A 196 -26.40 -26.09 12.89
N LEU A 197 -27.23 -25.31 13.58
CA LEU A 197 -27.32 -23.86 13.37
C LEU A 197 -26.00 -23.14 13.69
N LEU A 198 -25.29 -23.57 14.74
CA LEU A 198 -23.98 -23.00 15.07
C LEU A 198 -22.90 -23.44 14.07
N PHE A 199 -22.99 -24.65 13.51
CA PHE A 199 -22.13 -25.06 12.39
C PHE A 199 -22.40 -24.22 11.14
N LEU A 200 -23.67 -23.96 10.81
CA LEU A 200 -24.05 -23.06 9.71
C LEU A 200 -23.54 -21.63 9.93
N ALA A 201 -23.72 -21.08 11.13
CA ALA A 201 -23.20 -19.76 11.49
C ALA A 201 -21.66 -19.70 11.40
N CYS A 202 -20.97 -20.77 11.79
CA CYS A 202 -19.52 -20.89 11.61
C CYS A 202 -19.14 -20.91 10.12
N GLY A 203 -19.85 -21.68 9.30
CA GLY A 203 -19.67 -21.70 7.84
C GLY A 203 -19.86 -20.33 7.20
N ILE A 204 -20.91 -19.60 7.60
CA ILE A 204 -21.16 -18.23 7.15
C ILE A 204 -20.02 -17.30 7.57
N ALA A 205 -19.54 -17.38 8.82
CA ALA A 205 -18.40 -16.58 9.27
C ALA A 205 -17.11 -16.88 8.48
N LEU A 206 -16.87 -18.15 8.11
CA LEU A 206 -15.76 -18.54 7.23
C LEU A 206 -15.93 -17.96 5.82
N ALA A 207 -17.13 -18.07 5.24
CA ALA A 207 -17.42 -17.53 3.91
C ALA A 207 -17.24 -16.00 3.86
N LEU A 208 -17.74 -15.28 4.88
CA LEU A 208 -17.56 -13.83 5.00
C LEU A 208 -16.09 -13.43 5.19
N GLY A 209 -15.32 -14.20 5.96
CA GLY A 209 -13.88 -13.99 6.10
C GLY A 209 -13.12 -14.16 4.77
N LEU A 210 -13.44 -15.19 3.98
CA LEU A 210 -12.85 -15.39 2.64
C LEU A 210 -13.17 -14.25 1.68
N LEU A 211 -14.37 -13.67 1.78
CA LEU A 211 -14.80 -12.51 1.00
C LEU A 211 -14.34 -11.17 1.59
N THR A 212 -13.55 -11.18 2.66
CA THR A 212 -12.98 -9.97 3.28
C THR A 212 -11.56 -9.71 2.78
N TYR A 213 -10.67 -10.71 2.84
CA TYR A 213 -9.27 -10.61 2.39
C TYR A 213 -8.56 -11.97 2.30
N GLU A 214 -7.54 -12.12 1.45
CA GLU A 214 -6.87 -13.40 1.21
C GLU A 214 -6.14 -14.00 2.42
N THR A 215 -5.61 -13.17 3.34
CA THR A 215 -4.85 -13.69 4.49
C THR A 215 -5.73 -14.43 5.50
N PHE A 216 -7.05 -14.40 5.32
CA PHE A 216 -8.00 -15.19 6.09
C PHE A 216 -8.01 -16.68 5.70
N ALA A 217 -7.61 -17.05 4.47
CA ALA A 217 -7.75 -18.42 3.95
C ALA A 217 -7.32 -19.56 4.90
N PRO A 218 -6.19 -19.45 5.62
CA PRO A 218 -5.77 -20.52 6.54
C PRO A 218 -6.77 -20.80 7.67
N MET A 219 -7.62 -19.84 8.04
CA MET A 219 -8.62 -20.01 9.09
C MET A 219 -9.67 -21.07 8.74
N VAL A 220 -9.95 -21.30 7.45
CA VAL A 220 -10.78 -22.42 7.01
C VAL A 220 -10.12 -23.73 7.43
N GLY A 221 -8.83 -23.90 7.16
CA GLY A 221 -8.05 -25.06 7.58
C GLY A 221 -8.04 -25.24 9.10
N VAL A 222 -7.90 -24.16 9.87
CA VAL A 222 -7.93 -24.19 11.35
C VAL A 222 -9.24 -24.80 11.86
N VAL A 223 -10.37 -24.32 11.34
CA VAL A 223 -11.69 -24.82 11.74
C VAL A 223 -11.89 -26.26 11.28
N LEU A 224 -11.50 -26.61 10.06
CA LEU A 224 -11.67 -27.97 9.52
C LEU A 224 -10.82 -29.01 10.26
N VAL A 225 -9.56 -28.69 10.59
CA VAL A 225 -8.70 -29.57 11.38
C VAL A 225 -9.29 -29.80 12.76
N PHE A 226 -9.78 -28.75 13.42
CA PHE A 226 -10.42 -28.87 14.73
C PHE A 226 -11.69 -29.73 14.66
N VAL A 227 -12.65 -29.37 13.79
CA VAL A 227 -13.94 -30.09 13.68
C VAL A 227 -13.73 -31.53 13.21
N GLY A 228 -12.83 -31.77 12.26
CA GLY A 228 -12.53 -33.09 11.72
C GLY A 228 -11.89 -34.02 12.76
N ALA A 229 -10.96 -33.51 13.58
CA ALA A 229 -10.35 -34.29 14.64
C ALA A 229 -11.33 -34.64 15.76
N GLU A 230 -12.19 -33.69 16.14
CA GLU A 230 -13.25 -33.93 17.12
C GLU A 230 -14.27 -34.94 16.58
N ALA A 231 -14.66 -34.84 15.30
CA ALA A 231 -15.52 -35.80 14.63
C ALA A 231 -14.93 -37.20 14.56
N TRP A 232 -13.64 -37.32 14.26
CA TRP A 232 -12.95 -38.61 14.22
C TRP A 232 -12.85 -39.27 15.59
N SER A 233 -12.68 -38.45 16.65
CA SER A 233 -12.57 -38.96 18.02
C SER A 233 -13.86 -39.62 18.51
N GLU A 234 -14.99 -39.20 17.95
CA GLU A 234 -16.30 -39.77 18.25
C GLU A 234 -16.73 -40.75 17.18
N ARG A 235 -16.65 -42.05 17.51
CA ARG A 235 -17.18 -43.15 16.70
C ARG A 235 -18.73 -43.14 16.70
N GLY A 236 -19.33 -42.07 16.18
CA GLY A 236 -20.76 -41.78 16.26
C GLY A 236 -21.52 -41.90 14.94
N ASP A 237 -22.80 -41.56 15.00
CA ASP A 237 -23.76 -41.58 13.88
C ASP A 237 -23.31 -40.67 12.73
N TRP A 238 -22.80 -41.29 11.67
CA TRP A 238 -22.25 -40.63 10.49
C TRP A 238 -23.26 -39.68 9.81
N ARG A 239 -24.57 -39.93 9.94
CA ARG A 239 -25.60 -39.08 9.33
C ARG A 239 -25.65 -37.71 9.98
N ARG A 240 -25.60 -37.68 11.31
CA ARG A 240 -25.56 -36.43 12.08
C ARG A 240 -24.28 -35.66 11.82
N TRP A 241 -23.17 -36.38 11.63
CA TRP A 241 -21.92 -35.76 11.23
C TRP A 241 -21.96 -35.18 9.83
N ALA A 242 -22.56 -35.88 8.86
CA ALA A 242 -22.77 -35.35 7.52
C ALA A 242 -23.64 -34.08 7.55
N GLU A 243 -24.69 -34.03 8.38
CA GLU A 243 -25.53 -32.85 8.58
C GLU A 243 -24.71 -31.65 9.12
N HIS A 244 -23.94 -31.84 10.21
CA HIS A 244 -23.10 -30.77 10.76
C HIS A 244 -22.01 -30.29 9.78
N LEU A 245 -21.34 -31.23 9.09
CA LEU A 245 -20.27 -30.91 8.17
C LEU A 245 -20.80 -30.21 6.91
N SER A 246 -21.95 -30.62 6.39
CA SER A 246 -22.62 -29.95 5.28
C SER A 246 -23.08 -28.54 5.67
N ALA A 247 -23.64 -28.35 6.86
CA ALA A 247 -23.99 -27.02 7.37
C ALA A 247 -22.76 -26.09 7.47
N LEU A 248 -21.62 -26.61 7.91
CA LEU A 248 -20.36 -25.87 7.97
C LEU A 248 -19.79 -25.55 6.57
N LEU A 249 -19.78 -26.54 5.68
CA LEU A 249 -19.09 -26.45 4.39
C LEU A 249 -19.91 -25.74 3.31
N LEU A 250 -21.24 -25.81 3.34
CA LEU A 250 -22.10 -25.26 2.30
C LEU A 250 -21.82 -23.77 2.02
N PRO A 251 -21.76 -22.86 3.02
CA PRO A 251 -21.43 -21.46 2.75
C PRO A 251 -20.03 -21.26 2.15
N VAL A 252 -19.05 -22.05 2.60
CA VAL A 252 -17.66 -22.00 2.08
C VAL A 252 -17.60 -22.46 0.62
N ILE A 253 -18.29 -23.55 0.29
CA ILE A 253 -18.37 -24.08 -1.08
C ILE A 253 -19.04 -23.07 -2.02
N LEU A 254 -20.08 -22.36 -1.56
CA LEU A 254 -20.77 -21.36 -2.38
C LEU A 254 -19.86 -20.18 -2.78
N VAL A 255 -18.93 -19.78 -1.91
CA VAL A 255 -17.98 -18.69 -2.22
C VAL A 255 -16.67 -19.18 -2.81
N ALA A 256 -16.40 -20.48 -2.77
CA ALA A 256 -15.13 -21.07 -3.19
C ALA A 256 -14.77 -20.74 -4.64
N PRO A 257 -15.64 -20.86 -5.66
CA PRO A 257 -15.28 -20.54 -7.05
C PRO A 257 -14.75 -19.11 -7.20
N ARG A 258 -15.48 -18.14 -6.64
CA ARG A 258 -15.09 -16.72 -6.64
C ARG A 258 -13.75 -16.51 -5.94
N PHE A 259 -13.60 -17.06 -4.74
CA PHE A 259 -12.38 -16.91 -3.97
C PHE A 259 -11.17 -17.59 -4.65
N THR A 260 -11.36 -18.75 -5.27
CA THR A 260 -10.29 -19.45 -6.00
C THR A 260 -9.83 -18.68 -7.23
N THR A 261 -10.74 -18.08 -7.99
CA THR A 261 -10.38 -17.23 -9.13
C THR A 261 -9.62 -16.00 -8.67
N TYR A 262 -10.04 -15.35 -7.57
CA TYR A 262 -9.29 -14.26 -6.97
C TYR A 262 -7.87 -14.70 -6.56
N LEU A 263 -7.74 -15.81 -5.84
CA LEU A 263 -6.43 -16.33 -5.42
C LEU A 263 -5.52 -16.69 -6.60
N GLN A 264 -6.06 -17.21 -7.69
CA GLN A 264 -5.28 -17.49 -8.91
C GLN A 264 -4.66 -16.21 -9.47
N GLY A 265 -5.46 -15.14 -9.62
CA GLY A 265 -4.93 -13.84 -10.05
C GLY A 265 -3.90 -13.25 -9.07
N ARG A 266 -4.09 -13.45 -7.75
CA ARG A 266 -3.11 -13.01 -6.74
C ARG A 266 -1.83 -13.85 -6.74
N ALA A 267 -1.91 -15.14 -7.05
CA ALA A 267 -0.74 -16.01 -7.09
C ALA A 267 0.23 -15.60 -8.21
N GLU A 268 -0.32 -15.16 -9.35
CA GLU A 268 0.44 -14.56 -10.46
C GLU A 268 1.07 -13.24 -10.01
N TYR A 269 0.28 -12.33 -9.40
CA TYR A 269 0.77 -11.05 -8.87
C TYR A 269 1.93 -11.20 -7.87
N TYR A 270 1.83 -12.15 -6.93
CA TYR A 270 2.87 -12.41 -5.95
C TYR A 270 4.07 -13.21 -6.49
N ALA A 271 4.01 -13.65 -7.74
CA ALA A 271 5.02 -14.50 -8.36
C ALA A 271 5.34 -15.72 -7.50
N LEU A 272 4.32 -16.32 -6.84
CA LEU A 272 4.48 -17.43 -5.91
C LEU A 272 5.31 -18.60 -6.48
N PRO A 273 5.09 -19.03 -7.75
CA PRO A 273 5.91 -20.08 -8.36
C PRO A 273 7.40 -19.75 -8.44
N ARG A 274 7.76 -18.46 -8.46
CA ARG A 274 9.13 -17.95 -8.65
C ARG A 274 9.82 -17.63 -7.33
N ARG A 275 9.06 -17.25 -6.30
CA ARG A 275 9.63 -16.87 -4.99
C ARG A 275 9.94 -18.05 -4.07
N GLY A 276 9.25 -19.19 -4.22
CA GLY A 276 9.21 -20.24 -3.18
C GLY A 276 9.99 -21.55 -3.41
N LEU A 277 10.52 -21.82 -4.60
CA LEU A 277 11.04 -23.16 -4.96
C LEU A 277 12.56 -23.25 -5.23
N ALA A 278 13.30 -22.15 -5.08
CA ALA A 278 14.75 -22.13 -5.35
C ALA A 278 15.59 -22.86 -4.28
N ASP A 279 15.12 -22.87 -3.02
CA ASP A 279 15.79 -23.58 -1.93
C ASP A 279 15.17 -24.99 -1.77
N PRO A 280 15.95 -26.00 -1.35
CA PRO A 280 15.39 -27.28 -0.95
C PRO A 280 14.26 -27.09 0.09
N PRO A 281 13.12 -27.80 -0.01
CA PRO A 281 11.92 -27.49 0.78
C PRO A 281 12.15 -27.41 2.29
N LEU A 282 13.00 -28.29 2.84
CA LEU A 282 13.35 -28.29 4.26
C LEU A 282 14.17 -27.05 4.68
N ILE A 283 15.11 -26.62 3.84
CA ILE A 283 15.94 -25.43 4.10
C ILE A 283 15.09 -24.18 3.99
N GLY A 284 14.26 -24.07 2.95
CA GLY A 284 13.32 -22.97 2.78
C GLY A 284 12.33 -22.86 3.94
N LEU A 285 11.78 -23.98 4.39
CA LEU A 285 10.91 -24.04 5.57
C LEU A 285 11.62 -23.61 6.85
N ALA A 286 12.83 -24.13 7.10
CA ALA A 286 13.60 -23.78 8.29
C ALA A 286 13.98 -22.30 8.32
N ARG A 287 14.36 -21.74 7.17
CA ARG A 287 14.71 -20.33 7.01
C ARG A 287 13.49 -19.43 7.20
N GLY A 288 12.38 -19.72 6.54
CA GLY A 288 11.14 -18.95 6.69
C GLY A 288 10.59 -18.99 8.11
N LEU A 289 10.66 -20.16 8.78
CA LEU A 289 10.29 -20.27 10.20
C LEU A 289 11.23 -19.43 11.09
N ALA A 290 12.53 -19.44 10.82
CA ALA A 290 13.49 -18.61 11.55
C ALA A 290 13.20 -17.12 11.37
N GLU A 291 12.83 -16.68 10.16
CA GLU A 291 12.46 -15.29 9.89
C GLU A 291 11.17 -14.87 10.61
N VAL A 292 10.14 -15.73 10.63
CA VAL A 292 8.91 -15.49 11.42
C VAL A 292 9.23 -15.33 12.91
N LEU A 293 10.05 -16.25 13.45
CA LEU A 293 10.44 -16.20 14.86
C LEU A 293 11.32 -14.99 15.19
N TYR A 294 12.18 -14.58 14.27
CA TYR A 294 13.05 -13.43 14.46
C TYR A 294 12.25 -12.12 14.56
N ASN A 295 11.15 -12.00 13.81
CA ASN A 295 10.24 -10.85 13.86
C ASN A 295 9.57 -10.65 15.24
N PHE A 296 9.50 -11.68 16.10
CA PHE A 296 9.07 -11.52 17.49
C PHE A 296 10.07 -10.75 18.36
N TYR A 297 11.31 -10.54 17.90
CA TYR A 297 12.35 -9.81 18.63
C TYR A 297 12.77 -8.53 17.94
N ARG A 298 12.80 -8.55 16.61
CA ARG A 298 13.16 -7.40 15.79
C ARG A 298 12.51 -7.57 14.44
N GLN A 299 11.74 -6.58 14.05
CA GLN A 299 11.15 -6.56 12.73
C GLN A 299 12.28 -6.50 11.69
N THR A 300 12.37 -7.49 10.81
CA THR A 300 13.39 -7.55 9.73
C THR A 300 12.95 -6.81 8.49
N THR A 301 11.64 -6.72 8.29
CA THR A 301 11.02 -6.07 7.14
C THR A 301 10.01 -5.04 7.61
N GLY A 302 10.17 -3.80 7.15
CA GLY A 302 9.16 -2.77 7.38
C GLY A 302 7.80 -3.23 6.87
N ASP A 303 6.73 -2.82 7.53
CA ASP A 303 5.37 -3.14 7.15
C ASP A 303 4.49 -1.92 7.35
N PHE A 304 3.57 -1.65 6.43
CA PHE A 304 2.74 -0.46 6.52
C PHE A 304 1.69 -0.54 7.65
N LEU A 305 1.34 -1.75 8.13
CA LEU A 305 0.44 -1.93 9.27
C LEU A 305 1.06 -1.41 10.57
N ILE A 306 2.40 -1.52 10.70
CA ILE A 306 3.16 -1.05 11.85
C ILE A 306 4.60 -0.71 11.42
N VAL A 307 4.92 0.59 11.43
CA VAL A 307 6.25 1.07 11.05
C VAL A 307 7.09 1.25 12.31
N GLN A 308 7.75 0.19 12.75
CA GLN A 308 8.70 0.24 13.86
C GLN A 308 9.86 -0.74 13.63
N SER A 309 11.01 -0.49 14.27
CA SER A 309 12.13 -1.45 14.29
C SER A 309 12.07 -2.44 15.47
N GLY A 310 11.11 -2.24 16.37
CA GLY A 310 10.92 -3.02 17.58
C GLY A 310 10.32 -4.42 17.33
N PRO A 311 10.17 -5.23 18.39
CA PRO A 311 9.54 -6.54 18.30
C PRO A 311 8.02 -6.44 18.10
N ILE A 312 7.43 -7.41 17.38
CA ILE A 312 5.98 -7.55 17.21
C ILE A 312 5.26 -7.85 18.53
N ILE A 313 5.94 -8.56 19.44
CA ILE A 313 5.45 -8.86 20.79
C ILE A 313 6.51 -8.48 21.82
N TYR A 314 6.11 -7.98 22.98
CA TYR A 314 7.07 -7.62 24.01
C TYR A 314 8.00 -8.79 24.36
N PRO A 315 9.33 -8.61 24.43
CA PRO A 315 10.27 -9.70 24.64
C PRO A 315 10.01 -10.50 25.93
N VAL A 316 9.47 -9.85 26.97
CA VAL A 316 9.07 -10.50 28.23
C VAL A 316 7.96 -11.54 28.05
N LEU A 317 7.15 -11.40 27.00
CA LEU A 317 6.07 -12.33 26.67
C LEU A 317 6.54 -13.54 25.86
N VAL A 318 7.71 -13.49 25.23
CA VAL A 318 8.22 -14.59 24.40
C VAL A 318 8.52 -15.86 25.22
N PRO A 319 9.19 -15.80 26.39
CA PRO A 319 9.27 -16.93 27.33
C PRO A 319 7.91 -17.58 27.62
N LEU A 320 6.89 -16.76 27.84
CA LEU A 320 5.54 -17.20 28.18
C LEU A 320 4.84 -17.83 26.98
N LEU A 321 5.05 -17.29 25.77
CA LEU A 321 4.57 -17.89 24.53
C LEU A 321 5.17 -19.28 24.32
N VAL A 322 6.49 -19.42 24.46
CA VAL A 322 7.18 -20.71 24.32
C VAL A 322 6.66 -21.73 25.34
N MET A 323 6.51 -21.32 26.59
CA MET A 323 5.96 -22.19 27.64
C MET A 323 4.49 -22.56 27.37
N GLY A 324 3.68 -21.61 26.90
CA GLY A 324 2.29 -21.84 26.53
C GLY A 324 2.17 -22.83 25.37
N LEU A 325 2.99 -22.65 24.33
CA LEU A 325 3.08 -23.57 23.19
C LEU A 325 3.47 -24.97 23.66
N ALA A 326 4.57 -25.10 24.42
CA ALA A 326 5.04 -26.37 24.95
C ALA A 326 3.94 -27.08 25.77
N TYR A 327 3.24 -26.34 26.62
CA TYR A 327 2.13 -26.87 27.40
C TYR A 327 0.97 -27.36 26.53
N THR A 328 0.55 -26.57 25.54
CA THR A 328 -0.54 -26.95 24.63
C THR A 328 -0.18 -28.13 23.73
N LEU A 329 1.08 -28.29 23.34
CA LEU A 329 1.55 -29.45 22.58
C LEU A 329 1.51 -30.74 23.40
N VAL A 330 1.90 -30.69 24.68
CA VAL A 330 1.77 -31.84 25.59
C VAL A 330 0.30 -32.26 25.74
N HIS A 331 -0.63 -31.29 25.70
CA HIS A 331 -2.07 -31.52 25.84
C HIS A 331 -2.83 -31.25 24.54
N ILE A 332 -2.24 -31.63 23.39
CA ILE A 332 -2.71 -31.21 22.06
C ILE A 332 -4.18 -31.53 21.82
N ARG A 333 -4.71 -32.64 22.33
CA ARG A 333 -6.13 -32.98 22.17
C ARG A 333 -7.06 -31.92 22.75
N ARG A 334 -6.69 -31.33 23.88
CA ARG A 334 -7.50 -30.28 24.54
C ARG A 334 -7.34 -28.92 23.89
N TYR A 335 -6.17 -28.64 23.32
CA TYR A 335 -5.81 -27.33 22.75
C TYR A 335 -5.66 -27.36 21.24
N LEU A 336 -6.27 -28.35 20.58
CA LEU A 336 -6.07 -28.60 19.16
C LEU A 336 -6.39 -27.35 18.33
N LEU A 337 -7.47 -26.63 18.67
CA LEU A 337 -7.83 -25.39 17.99
C LEU A 337 -6.71 -24.35 18.04
N ALA A 338 -6.11 -24.12 19.21
CA ALA A 338 -5.03 -23.14 19.37
C ALA A 338 -3.75 -23.58 18.66
N VAL A 339 -3.43 -24.87 18.71
CA VAL A 339 -2.26 -25.44 18.03
C VAL A 339 -2.43 -25.37 16.51
N ALA A 340 -3.58 -25.80 15.99
CA ALA A 340 -3.91 -25.72 14.57
C ALA A 340 -3.87 -24.26 14.08
N TRP A 341 -4.36 -23.31 14.88
CA TRP A 341 -4.32 -21.89 14.55
C TRP A 341 -2.89 -21.37 14.36
N ILE A 342 -2.01 -21.62 15.33
CA ILE A 342 -0.60 -21.22 15.23
C ILE A 342 0.08 -21.89 14.04
N VAL A 343 -0.09 -23.20 13.89
CA VAL A 343 0.59 -23.97 12.84
C VAL A 343 0.12 -23.53 11.45
N LEU A 344 -1.18 -23.37 11.22
CA LEU A 344 -1.69 -23.07 9.88
C LEU A 344 -1.61 -21.58 9.51
N VAL A 345 -1.59 -20.66 10.47
CA VAL A 345 -1.49 -19.22 10.15
C VAL A 345 -0.05 -18.75 10.14
N LEU A 346 0.76 -19.13 11.14
CA LEU A 346 2.11 -18.55 11.31
C LEU A 346 3.22 -19.31 10.57
N VAL A 347 2.96 -20.54 10.09
CA VAL A 347 3.99 -21.35 9.41
C VAL A 347 3.85 -21.32 7.89
N PRO A 348 2.77 -21.84 7.26
CA PRO A 348 2.76 -22.04 5.81
C PRO A 348 2.72 -20.72 5.05
N VAL A 349 1.93 -19.73 5.47
CA VAL A 349 1.74 -18.50 4.69
C VAL A 349 3.01 -17.65 4.63
N PRO A 350 3.66 -17.29 5.76
CA PRO A 350 4.88 -16.49 5.70
C PRO A 350 6.04 -17.20 4.98
N VAL A 351 6.13 -18.53 5.14
CA VAL A 351 7.17 -19.36 4.49
C VAL A 351 6.94 -19.43 2.99
N LEU A 352 5.72 -19.73 2.54
CA LEU A 352 5.39 -19.85 1.11
C LEU A 352 5.46 -18.51 0.39
N LEU A 353 5.01 -17.44 1.04
CA LEU A 353 5.02 -16.09 0.47
C LEU A 353 6.39 -15.39 0.59
N LYS A 354 7.34 -15.95 1.36
CA LYS A 354 8.57 -15.26 1.82
C LYS A 354 8.29 -13.85 2.31
N ALA A 355 7.18 -13.71 3.03
CA ALA A 355 6.60 -12.44 3.42
C ALA A 355 6.30 -12.48 4.92
N PRO A 356 7.32 -12.37 5.79
CA PRO A 356 7.13 -12.42 7.24
C PRO A 356 6.58 -11.09 7.80
N TYR A 357 5.85 -10.35 6.97
CA TYR A 357 5.27 -9.06 7.30
C TYR A 357 4.22 -9.21 8.42
N VAL A 358 4.17 -8.23 9.32
CA VAL A 358 3.25 -8.24 10.45
C VAL A 358 1.80 -8.40 9.99
N ARG A 359 1.43 -7.76 8.88
CA ARG A 359 0.08 -7.88 8.28
C ARG A 359 -0.35 -9.29 7.92
N ILE A 360 0.59 -10.18 7.56
CA ILE A 360 0.30 -11.59 7.25
C ILE A 360 0.14 -12.41 8.55
N LEU A 361 0.83 -12.02 9.62
CA LEU A 361 0.76 -12.69 10.92
C LEU A 361 -0.45 -12.24 11.75
N TYR A 362 -1.09 -11.13 11.37
CA TYR A 362 -2.18 -10.51 12.12
C TYR A 362 -3.34 -11.46 12.51
N PRO A 363 -3.87 -12.33 11.62
CA PRO A 363 -4.90 -13.29 12.01
C PRO A 363 -4.45 -14.32 13.05
N GLY A 364 -3.13 -14.50 13.26
CA GLY A 364 -2.56 -15.41 14.26
C GLY A 364 -2.33 -14.79 15.64
N LEU A 365 -2.39 -13.46 15.76
CA LEU A 365 -2.18 -12.74 17.02
C LEU A 365 -3.11 -13.17 18.18
N PRO A 366 -4.42 -13.47 17.95
CA PRO A 366 -5.30 -13.97 19.01
C PRO A 366 -4.80 -15.30 19.60
N ALA A 367 -4.31 -16.23 18.78
CA ALA A 367 -3.76 -17.50 19.27
C ALA A 367 -2.49 -17.28 20.11
N ILE A 368 -1.61 -16.35 19.70
CA ILE A 368 -0.40 -15.98 20.47
C ILE A 368 -0.77 -15.49 21.87
N THR A 369 -1.71 -14.54 21.97
CA THR A 369 -2.14 -13.98 23.27
C THR A 369 -2.85 -15.03 24.15
N MET A 370 -3.59 -15.96 23.55
CA MET A 370 -4.20 -17.10 24.25
C MET A 370 -3.13 -18.02 24.87
N LEU A 371 -2.08 -18.38 24.13
CA LEU A 371 -0.98 -19.23 24.63
C LEU A 371 -0.23 -18.58 25.79
N ILE A 372 0.10 -17.29 25.66
CA ILE A 372 0.74 -16.51 26.72
C ILE A 372 -0.13 -16.49 27.98
N ALA A 373 -1.44 -16.28 27.84
CA ALA A 373 -2.37 -16.26 28.97
C ALA A 373 -2.48 -17.60 29.70
N ILE A 374 -2.50 -18.72 28.95
CA ILE A 374 -2.47 -20.08 29.52
C ILE A 374 -1.20 -20.27 30.36
N ALA A 375 -0.05 -19.87 29.81
CA ALA A 375 1.24 -19.90 30.48
C ALA A 375 1.24 -19.08 31.79
N MET A 376 0.82 -17.83 31.72
CA MET A 376 0.77 -16.92 32.88
C MET A 376 -0.11 -17.48 34.00
N TRP A 377 -1.31 -17.95 33.65
CA TRP A 377 -2.23 -18.52 34.64
C TRP A 377 -1.73 -19.84 35.22
N GLY A 378 -1.08 -20.67 34.40
CA GLY A 378 -0.45 -21.91 34.82
C GLY A 378 0.64 -21.71 35.88
N ILE A 379 1.51 -20.70 35.71
CA ILE A 379 2.52 -20.32 36.70
C ILE A 379 1.87 -19.93 38.03
N ILE A 380 0.84 -19.06 37.98
CA ILE A 380 0.14 -18.59 39.18
C ILE A 380 -0.48 -19.75 39.95
N TRP A 381 -1.06 -20.71 39.22
CA TRP A 381 -1.66 -21.88 39.82
C TRP A 381 -0.64 -22.76 40.55
N GLU A 382 0.52 -23.03 39.95
CA GLU A 382 1.59 -23.83 40.56
C GLU A 382 2.20 -23.20 41.81
N LEU A 383 2.29 -21.86 41.85
CA LEU A 383 2.82 -21.14 43.00
C LEU A 383 1.88 -21.18 44.22
N ARG A 384 0.55 -21.20 44.01
CA ARG A 384 -0.47 -21.18 45.09
C ARG A 384 -0.31 -22.28 46.16
N PRO A 385 -0.22 -23.58 45.83
CA PRO A 385 -0.13 -24.65 46.82
C PRO A 385 1.24 -24.74 47.50
N ARG A 386 2.34 -24.36 46.82
CA ARG A 386 3.69 -24.33 47.43
C ARG A 386 3.81 -23.26 48.50
N LEU A 387 3.16 -22.12 48.30
CA LEU A 387 3.06 -21.05 49.29
C LEU A 387 2.18 -21.42 50.50
N LYS A 388 1.12 -22.21 50.29
CA LYS A 388 0.32 -22.76 51.40
C LYS A 388 1.09 -23.79 52.24
N ARG A 389 1.95 -24.61 51.62
CA ARG A 389 2.77 -25.61 52.34
C ARG A 389 3.95 -25.01 53.12
N HIS A 390 4.61 -23.97 52.61
CA HIS A 390 5.71 -23.32 53.36
C HIS A 390 5.25 -22.47 54.56
N ASN A 391 3.96 -22.10 54.63
CA ASN A 391 3.38 -21.41 55.78
C ASN A 391 2.70 -22.36 56.78
N ALA A 392 2.65 -23.67 56.50
CA ALA A 392 2.36 -24.69 57.50
C ALA A 392 3.64 -24.93 58.32
N ALA A 393 3.83 -24.09 59.34
CA ALA A 393 4.84 -24.24 60.39
C ALA A 393 6.26 -24.59 59.92
N VAL A 394 6.98 -23.61 59.35
CA VAL A 394 8.42 -23.55 59.64
C VAL A 394 8.56 -22.82 60.98
N PRO A 395 8.86 -23.51 62.10
CA PRO A 395 9.26 -22.80 63.30
C PRO A 395 10.58 -22.12 62.94
N LEU A 396 10.53 -20.81 62.74
CA LEU A 396 11.73 -19.99 62.65
C LEU A 396 12.45 -20.15 63.99
N ARG A 397 13.37 -21.12 64.08
CA ARG A 397 14.25 -21.34 65.23
C ARG A 397 15.15 -20.11 65.36
N SER A 398 14.63 -19.13 66.11
CA SER A 398 15.29 -18.55 67.28
C SER A 398 16.79 -18.25 67.18
N ARG A 399 17.25 -17.42 66.22
CA ARG A 399 18.56 -16.75 66.37
C ARG A 399 18.64 -15.25 66.07
N LEU A 400 17.53 -14.58 65.72
CA LEU A 400 17.52 -13.11 65.51
C LEU A 400 16.32 -12.42 66.19
N LYS A 401 15.98 -12.84 67.42
CA LYS A 401 15.17 -12.07 68.37
C LYS A 401 16.14 -11.48 69.39
N PRO A 402 16.79 -10.32 69.14
CA PRO A 402 16.06 -9.07 69.37
C PRO A 402 16.61 -7.89 68.53
N LEU A 403 15.78 -7.15 67.79
CA LEU A 403 16.03 -5.71 67.60
C LEU A 403 14.91 -4.91 66.92
N LEU A 404 13.92 -5.50 66.26
CA LEU A 404 12.86 -4.68 65.63
C LEU A 404 11.46 -5.27 65.84
N LEU A 405 10.68 -4.50 66.60
CA LEU A 405 9.22 -4.46 66.74
C LEU A 405 8.45 -5.79 66.85
N GLY A 406 7.90 -6.00 68.05
CA GLY A 406 6.96 -7.04 68.39
C GLY A 406 5.61 -6.91 67.67
N ARG A 407 5.49 -7.53 66.50
CA ARG A 407 4.24 -8.12 66.00
C ARG A 407 4.59 -9.36 65.20
N ARG A 408 4.20 -10.53 65.70
CA ARG A 408 4.14 -11.77 64.89
C ARG A 408 3.09 -11.55 63.80
N THR A 409 3.46 -10.96 62.67
CA THR A 409 2.65 -11.04 61.46
C THR A 409 2.96 -12.36 60.79
N THR A 410 2.26 -13.41 61.20
CA THR A 410 2.14 -14.62 60.38
C THR A 410 1.45 -14.21 59.09
N VAL A 411 2.21 -14.10 58.00
CA VAL A 411 1.68 -13.84 56.67
C VAL A 411 0.96 -15.11 56.22
N ASP A 412 -0.34 -15.21 56.47
CA ASP A 412 -1.15 -16.37 56.06
C ASP A 412 -1.01 -16.62 54.56
N GLY A 413 -1.02 -17.88 54.12
CA GLY A 413 -0.91 -18.22 52.68
C GLY A 413 -1.96 -17.53 51.78
N ALA A 414 -3.08 -17.09 52.35
CA ALA A 414 -4.09 -16.27 51.67
C ALA A 414 -3.67 -14.81 51.42
N SER A 415 -2.77 -14.25 52.23
CA SER A 415 -2.21 -12.90 52.03
C SER A 415 -1.11 -12.92 50.95
N MET A 416 -0.31 -13.98 50.90
CA MET A 416 0.70 -14.17 49.85
C MET A 416 0.07 -14.38 48.46
N GLY A 417 -1.02 -15.16 48.38
CA GLY A 417 -1.77 -15.31 47.12
C GLY A 417 -2.41 -14.00 46.63
N ARG A 418 -2.82 -13.12 47.55
CA ARG A 418 -3.29 -11.76 47.22
C ARG A 418 -2.14 -10.88 46.71
N LEU A 419 -0.96 -10.95 47.33
CA LEU A 419 0.22 -10.23 46.88
C LEU A 419 0.60 -10.59 45.43
N TRP A 420 0.66 -11.87 45.09
CA TRP A 420 0.97 -12.31 43.71
C TRP A 420 -0.10 -11.87 42.70
N ALA A 421 -1.38 -11.87 43.07
CA ALA A 421 -2.43 -11.35 42.21
C ALA A 421 -2.27 -9.84 41.98
N VAL A 422 -1.90 -9.07 43.02
CA VAL A 422 -1.59 -7.64 42.89
C VAL A 422 -0.37 -7.43 42.00
N VAL A 423 0.72 -8.18 42.20
CA VAL A 423 1.93 -8.12 41.37
C VAL A 423 1.60 -8.40 39.90
N LEU A 424 0.79 -9.43 39.61
CA LEU A 424 0.35 -9.73 38.26
C LEU A 424 -0.45 -8.57 37.65
N VAL A 425 -1.42 -8.03 38.39
CA VAL A 425 -2.24 -6.90 37.91
C VAL A 425 -1.36 -5.69 37.64
N LEU A 426 -0.43 -5.36 38.54
CA LEU A 426 0.53 -4.26 38.33
C LEU A 426 1.42 -4.51 37.12
N ALA A 427 1.91 -5.74 36.93
CA ALA A 427 2.72 -6.10 35.76
C ALA A 427 1.91 -6.00 34.46
N LEU A 428 0.64 -6.42 34.45
CA LEU A 428 -0.26 -6.28 33.31
C LEU A 428 -0.57 -4.81 33.01
N VAL A 429 -0.84 -4.00 34.04
CA VAL A 429 -1.06 -2.55 33.88
C VAL A 429 0.21 -1.89 33.33
N ALA A 430 1.38 -2.19 33.89
CA ALA A 430 2.65 -1.65 33.40
C ALA A 430 2.93 -2.07 31.95
N LEU A 431 2.67 -3.34 31.59
CA LEU A 431 2.77 -3.83 30.22
C LEU A 431 1.78 -3.10 29.29
N GLY A 432 0.54 -2.91 29.71
CA GLY A 432 -0.48 -2.21 28.93
C GLY A 432 -0.13 -0.75 28.67
N LEU A 433 0.34 -0.04 29.71
CA LEU A 433 0.83 1.33 29.60
C LEU A 433 2.09 1.41 28.72
N SER A 434 2.99 0.44 28.84
CA SER A 434 4.19 0.35 28.02
C SER A 434 3.84 0.17 26.54
N ASN A 435 2.97 -0.80 26.20
CA ASN A 435 2.52 -1.00 24.81
C ASN A 435 1.82 0.26 24.28
N TRP A 436 0.93 0.86 25.06
CA TRP A 436 0.25 2.08 24.64
C TRP A 436 1.23 3.23 24.39
N ASN A 437 2.24 3.38 25.25
CA ASN A 437 3.32 4.35 25.07
C ASN A 437 4.13 4.06 23.79
N SER A 438 4.51 2.80 23.55
CA SER A 438 5.22 2.42 22.33
C SER A 438 4.36 2.66 21.07
N TYR A 439 3.05 2.42 21.12
CA TYR A 439 2.15 2.81 20.03
C TYR A 439 2.16 4.33 19.77
N LEU A 440 2.14 5.15 20.82
CA LEU A 440 2.09 6.61 20.66
C LEU A 440 3.43 7.24 20.23
N TYR A 441 4.56 6.65 20.62
CA TYR A 441 5.87 7.29 20.48
C TYR A 441 6.91 6.50 19.69
N GLU A 442 6.76 5.18 19.55
CA GLU A 442 7.72 4.33 18.82
C GLU A 442 7.20 3.89 17.45
N VAL A 443 5.88 3.73 17.29
CA VAL A 443 5.28 3.51 15.98
C VAL A 443 5.42 4.79 15.17
N GLN A 444 6.19 4.70 14.09
CA GLN A 444 6.51 5.83 13.24
C GLN A 444 5.33 6.14 12.32
N ASP A 445 5.16 7.43 12.05
CA ASP A 445 4.26 7.93 11.02
C ASP A 445 5.15 8.58 9.95
N PRO A 446 5.46 7.88 8.84
CA PRO A 446 6.40 8.39 7.83
C PRO A 446 5.97 9.73 7.24
N PRO A 447 6.91 10.62 6.87
CA PRO A 447 6.60 11.94 6.29
C PRO A 447 5.63 11.89 5.11
N GLU A 448 5.70 10.85 4.27
CA GLU A 448 4.79 10.67 3.14
C GLU A 448 3.31 10.54 3.58
N ARG A 449 3.04 9.80 4.67
CA ARG A 449 1.68 9.70 5.22
C ARG A 449 1.20 11.03 5.77
N GLN A 450 2.11 11.76 6.42
CA GLN A 450 1.81 13.07 6.99
C GLN A 450 1.56 14.11 5.88
N ALA A 451 2.33 14.07 4.79
CA ALA A 451 2.12 14.90 3.61
C ALA A 451 0.77 14.59 2.94
N ARG A 452 0.42 13.30 2.78
CA ARG A 452 -0.90 12.90 2.27
C ARG A 452 -2.04 13.43 3.13
N ARG A 453 -1.91 13.36 4.47
CA ARG A 453 -2.90 13.92 5.41
C ARG A 453 -3.00 15.43 5.26
N GLU A 454 -1.88 16.13 5.34
CA GLU A 454 -1.83 17.58 5.27
C GLU A 454 -2.41 18.10 3.96
N LEU A 455 -2.10 17.45 2.83
CA LEU A 455 -2.67 17.78 1.53
C LEU A 455 -4.19 17.62 1.53
N ALA A 456 -4.72 16.52 2.08
CA ALA A 456 -6.16 16.32 2.20
C ALA A 456 -6.81 17.36 3.13
N ASP A 457 -6.20 17.67 4.28
CA ASP A 457 -6.74 18.67 5.20
C ASP A 457 -6.76 20.07 4.56
N LEU A 458 -5.69 20.49 3.87
CA LEU A 458 -5.62 21.76 3.14
C LEU A 458 -6.66 21.81 2.01
N VAL A 459 -6.74 20.77 1.18
CA VAL A 459 -7.75 20.69 0.11
C VAL A 459 -9.17 20.75 0.66
N GLY A 460 -9.42 20.08 1.79
CA GLY A 460 -10.71 20.10 2.46
C GLY A 460 -11.09 21.48 3.00
N GLU A 461 -10.13 22.17 3.62
CA GLU A 461 -10.31 23.54 4.13
C GLU A 461 -10.62 24.53 3.00
N ILE A 462 -9.82 24.50 1.93
CA ILE A 462 -9.98 25.35 0.75
C ILE A 462 -11.33 25.09 0.06
N ALA A 463 -11.69 23.83 -0.14
CA ALA A 463 -12.97 23.46 -0.73
C ALA A 463 -14.16 23.91 0.14
N GLY A 464 -14.04 23.82 1.46
CA GLY A 464 -15.05 24.31 2.41
C GLY A 464 -15.24 25.83 2.38
N ALA A 465 -14.22 26.57 1.95
CA ALA A 465 -14.29 28.02 1.71
C ALA A 465 -14.80 28.40 0.30
N ASP A 466 -15.18 27.42 -0.52
CA ASP A 466 -15.61 27.58 -1.92
C ASP A 466 -14.55 28.24 -2.83
N GLU A 467 -13.27 28.05 -2.52
CA GLU A 467 -12.15 28.48 -3.36
C GLU A 467 -11.79 27.39 -4.39
N VAL A 468 -11.44 27.80 -5.61
CA VAL A 468 -10.98 26.87 -6.66
C VAL A 468 -9.52 26.50 -6.41
N ILE A 469 -9.25 25.20 -6.30
CA ILE A 469 -7.96 24.61 -6.00
C ILE A 469 -7.20 24.33 -7.28
N TYR A 470 -6.01 24.94 -7.43
CA TYR A 470 -5.06 24.65 -8.49
C TYR A 470 -3.93 23.79 -7.91
N GLY A 471 -3.82 22.54 -8.40
CA GLY A 471 -2.78 21.59 -8.03
C GLY A 471 -1.90 21.25 -9.23
N PRO A 472 -0.77 21.94 -9.44
CA PRO A 472 0.18 21.65 -10.51
C PRO A 472 0.89 20.31 -10.26
N TYR A 473 0.85 19.40 -11.24
CA TYR A 473 1.44 18.07 -11.12
C TYR A 473 2.37 17.73 -12.30
N TYR A 474 3.38 16.91 -12.03
CA TYR A 474 4.08 16.14 -13.04
C TYR A 474 3.43 14.77 -13.17
N SER A 475 3.31 14.24 -14.40
CA SER A 475 2.72 12.93 -14.66
C SER A 475 3.66 11.78 -14.28
N GLU A 476 4.15 11.79 -13.04
CA GLU A 476 5.07 10.83 -12.46
C GLU A 476 4.41 10.20 -11.24
N ILE A 477 4.68 8.91 -10.95
CA ILE A 477 4.11 8.23 -9.76
C ILE A 477 4.50 8.96 -8.47
N GLU A 478 5.68 9.57 -8.44
CA GLU A 478 6.26 10.18 -7.24
C GLU A 478 5.73 11.61 -6.99
N ASP A 479 4.94 12.16 -7.92
CA ASP A 479 4.25 13.44 -7.72
C ASP A 479 3.03 13.26 -6.81
N THR A 480 3.01 14.02 -5.71
CA THR A 480 1.97 13.91 -4.68
C THR A 480 0.56 14.19 -5.23
N PHE A 481 0.38 15.23 -6.06
CA PHE A 481 -0.94 15.57 -6.59
C PHE A 481 -1.43 14.53 -7.58
N TYR A 482 -0.53 14.00 -8.43
CA TYR A 482 -0.88 12.97 -9.39
C TYR A 482 -1.22 11.64 -8.71
N ALA A 483 -0.42 11.23 -7.73
CA ALA A 483 -0.62 10.00 -6.98
C ALA A 483 -1.91 10.03 -6.15
N GLU A 484 -2.19 11.16 -5.50
CA GLU A 484 -3.31 11.30 -4.54
C GLU A 484 -4.61 11.82 -5.16
N ARG A 485 -4.68 11.98 -6.49
CA ARG A 485 -5.85 12.55 -7.20
C ARG A 485 -7.20 11.99 -6.77
N ALA A 486 -7.29 10.69 -6.50
CA ALA A 486 -8.52 10.04 -6.06
C ALA A 486 -8.91 10.50 -4.64
N LEU A 487 -7.94 10.59 -3.74
CA LEU A 487 -8.12 11.13 -2.38
C LEU A 487 -8.51 12.60 -2.42
N LEU A 488 -7.90 13.43 -3.29
CA LEU A 488 -8.22 14.85 -3.39
C LEU A 488 -9.65 15.06 -3.89
N ARG A 489 -10.04 14.38 -4.97
CA ARG A 489 -11.43 14.43 -5.47
C ARG A 489 -12.42 13.98 -4.41
N PHE A 490 -12.12 12.88 -3.71
CA PHE A 490 -12.92 12.39 -2.61
C PHE A 490 -13.05 13.40 -1.46
N THR A 491 -11.96 14.11 -1.14
CA THR A 491 -11.93 15.10 -0.07
C THR A 491 -12.78 16.32 -0.42
N VAL A 492 -12.60 16.89 -1.61
CA VAL A 492 -13.42 18.02 -2.10
C VAL A 492 -14.89 17.64 -2.10
N ARG A 493 -15.21 16.44 -2.59
CA ARG A 493 -16.57 15.90 -2.57
C ARG A 493 -17.15 15.85 -1.16
N SER A 494 -16.38 15.30 -0.23
CA SER A 494 -16.84 15.07 1.15
C SER A 494 -17.12 16.39 1.88
N GLN A 495 -16.41 17.47 1.51
CA GLN A 495 -16.55 18.79 2.12
C GLN A 495 -17.57 19.69 1.43
N ALA A 496 -17.61 19.69 0.09
CA ALA A 496 -18.36 20.66 -0.70
C ALA A 496 -19.48 20.05 -1.56
N GLY A 497 -19.69 18.74 -1.51
CA GLY A 497 -20.77 18.03 -2.20
C GLY A 497 -20.34 17.29 -3.49
N PRO A 498 -21.23 16.46 -4.08
CA PRO A 498 -20.89 15.50 -5.13
C PRO A 498 -20.33 16.11 -6.41
N ASP A 499 -20.83 17.28 -6.83
CA ASP A 499 -20.42 17.95 -8.08
C ASP A 499 -19.24 18.93 -7.86
N ALA A 500 -18.86 19.16 -6.61
CA ALA A 500 -17.81 20.10 -6.25
C ALA A 500 -16.42 19.74 -6.80
N PRO A 501 -16.00 18.46 -6.93
CA PRO A 501 -14.70 18.14 -7.52
C PRO A 501 -14.52 18.69 -8.93
N ASP A 502 -15.56 18.64 -9.77
CA ASP A 502 -15.47 19.14 -11.15
C ASP A 502 -15.49 20.67 -11.20
N ARG A 503 -16.10 21.33 -10.19
CA ARG A 503 -16.14 22.78 -10.09
C ARG A 503 -14.88 23.38 -9.45
N LEU A 504 -14.43 22.80 -8.34
CA LEU A 504 -13.43 23.37 -7.43
C LEU A 504 -12.04 22.77 -7.59
N LEU A 505 -11.86 21.58 -8.18
CA LEU A 505 -10.53 20.97 -8.28
C LEU A 505 -9.98 21.07 -9.71
N ARG A 506 -8.81 21.70 -9.86
CA ARG A 506 -8.03 21.81 -11.10
C ARG A 506 -6.66 21.18 -10.89
N LEU A 507 -6.55 19.88 -11.16
CA LEU A 507 -5.25 19.22 -11.27
C LEU A 507 -4.73 19.43 -12.69
N LEU A 508 -3.61 20.14 -12.82
CA LEU A 508 -3.10 20.61 -14.11
C LEU A 508 -1.66 20.15 -14.31
N PRO A 509 -1.25 19.77 -15.54
CA PRO A 509 0.16 19.62 -15.86
C PRO A 509 0.95 20.87 -15.44
N PHE A 510 2.13 20.65 -14.87
CA PHE A 510 2.91 21.70 -14.22
C PHE A 510 3.20 22.90 -15.14
N ASP A 511 3.51 22.64 -16.41
CA ASP A 511 3.78 23.63 -17.45
C ASP A 511 2.54 24.42 -17.89
N ALA A 512 1.35 23.85 -17.74
CA ALA A 512 0.08 24.47 -18.09
C ALA A 512 -0.53 25.29 -16.94
N ALA A 513 -0.13 25.05 -15.69
CA ALA A 513 -0.79 25.59 -14.51
C ALA A 513 -0.84 27.12 -14.47
N LEU A 514 0.28 27.81 -14.75
CA LEU A 514 0.34 29.27 -14.73
C LEU A 514 -0.47 29.91 -15.88
N ALA A 515 -0.48 29.25 -17.04
CA ALA A 515 -1.27 29.69 -18.19
C ALA A 515 -2.76 29.59 -17.88
N GLU A 516 -3.21 28.48 -17.31
CA GLU A 516 -4.61 28.31 -16.94
C GLU A 516 -5.05 29.31 -15.87
N LEU A 517 -4.21 29.53 -14.85
CA LEU A 517 -4.48 30.55 -13.82
C LEU A 517 -4.66 31.94 -14.45
N SER A 518 -3.82 32.28 -15.42
CA SER A 518 -3.86 33.58 -16.10
C SER A 518 -5.09 33.75 -17.01
N ILE A 519 -5.62 32.64 -17.56
CA ILE A 519 -6.74 32.66 -18.51
C ILE A 519 -8.10 32.55 -17.79
N GLN A 520 -8.19 31.64 -16.81
CA GLN A 520 -9.46 31.29 -16.14
C GLN A 520 -9.55 31.79 -14.70
N GLY A 521 -8.43 32.08 -14.02
CA GLY A 521 -8.44 32.36 -12.58
C GLY A 521 -9.45 33.43 -12.18
N ALA A 522 -9.51 34.56 -12.89
CA ALA A 522 -10.46 35.64 -12.60
C ALA A 522 -11.94 35.23 -12.80
N ARG A 523 -12.22 34.20 -13.61
CA ARG A 523 -13.57 33.65 -13.83
C ARG A 523 -13.93 32.59 -12.80
N ASP A 524 -12.94 31.85 -12.33
CA ASP A 524 -13.08 30.83 -11.29
C ASP A 524 -13.42 31.44 -9.92
N GLY A 525 -13.11 32.73 -9.70
CA GLY A 525 -13.40 33.43 -8.46
C GLY A 525 -12.17 33.45 -7.53
N PRO A 526 -12.32 33.23 -6.21
CA PRO A 526 -11.16 33.06 -5.34
C PRO A 526 -10.46 31.73 -5.63
N VAL A 527 -9.13 31.78 -5.78
CA VAL A 527 -8.30 30.65 -6.18
C VAL A 527 -7.22 30.38 -5.14
N ALA A 528 -6.99 29.11 -4.82
CA ALA A 528 -5.86 28.66 -4.03
C ALA A 528 -4.92 27.81 -4.88
N VAL A 529 -3.68 28.27 -5.07
CA VAL A 529 -2.64 27.49 -5.75
C VAL A 529 -1.84 26.73 -4.71
N LEU A 530 -1.87 25.40 -4.78
CA LEU A 530 -1.10 24.52 -3.90
C LEU A 530 0.29 24.26 -4.48
N HIS A 531 1.31 24.53 -3.69
CA HIS A 531 2.70 24.29 -4.04
C HIS A 531 3.30 23.20 -3.17
N ASP A 532 3.75 22.12 -3.81
CA ASP A 532 4.43 20.98 -3.18
C ASP A 532 5.88 21.34 -2.85
N THR A 533 6.20 21.30 -1.55
CA THR A 533 7.56 21.50 -1.02
C THR A 533 8.19 20.21 -0.48
N PHE A 534 7.45 19.10 -0.56
CA PHE A 534 7.84 17.79 -0.04
C PHE A 534 8.52 16.93 -1.10
N THR A 535 7.96 16.86 -2.31
CA THR A 535 8.50 16.05 -3.39
C THR A 535 9.86 16.57 -3.83
N ARG A 536 10.84 15.65 -3.91
CA ARG A 536 12.25 15.98 -4.19
C ARG A 536 12.58 16.08 -5.68
N PHE A 537 11.64 15.71 -6.55
CA PHE A 537 11.76 15.78 -8.00
C PHE A 537 11.31 17.16 -8.53
N HIS A 538 12.00 17.64 -9.56
CA HIS A 538 11.75 18.94 -10.20
C HIS A 538 11.79 20.11 -9.20
N THR A 539 12.66 20.02 -8.18
CA THR A 539 12.70 21.00 -7.08
C THR A 539 13.01 22.42 -7.59
N ALA A 540 13.91 22.55 -8.56
CA ALA A 540 14.28 23.85 -9.13
C ALA A 540 13.11 24.49 -9.89
N GLU A 541 12.42 23.70 -10.70
CA GLU A 541 11.25 24.10 -11.48
C GLU A 541 10.08 24.49 -10.57
N ARG A 542 9.82 23.69 -9.52
CA ARG A 542 8.82 23.98 -8.49
C ARG A 542 9.11 25.31 -7.78
N GLN A 543 10.36 25.54 -7.38
CA GLN A 543 10.78 26.79 -6.75
C GLN A 543 10.64 27.98 -7.72
N ALA A 544 11.02 27.81 -8.98
CA ALA A 544 10.87 28.83 -10.01
C ALA A 544 9.40 29.19 -10.25
N PHE A 545 8.50 28.21 -10.28
CA PHE A 545 7.05 28.43 -10.38
C PHE A 545 6.52 29.24 -9.18
N ALA A 546 6.90 28.86 -7.95
CA ALA A 546 6.49 29.58 -6.75
C ALA A 546 6.98 31.04 -6.76
N ALA A 547 8.25 31.28 -7.08
CA ALA A 547 8.81 32.63 -7.19
C ALA A 547 8.12 33.45 -8.30
N THR A 548 7.73 32.78 -9.39
CA THR A 548 6.99 33.41 -10.50
C THR A 548 5.59 33.83 -10.07
N LEU A 549 4.90 32.97 -9.32
CA LEU A 549 3.56 33.26 -8.80
C LEU A 549 3.60 34.49 -7.88
N GLU A 550 4.55 34.55 -6.94
CA GLU A 550 4.75 35.70 -6.05
C GLU A 550 5.06 36.99 -6.81
N ARG A 551 5.91 36.91 -7.84
CA ARG A 551 6.27 38.06 -8.68
C ARG A 551 5.10 38.56 -9.52
N CYS A 552 4.34 37.65 -10.15
CA CYS A 552 3.25 38.01 -11.05
C CYS A 552 1.98 38.43 -10.31
N TYR A 553 1.75 37.89 -9.12
CA TYR A 553 0.57 38.14 -8.30
C TYR A 553 0.97 38.63 -6.91
N PRO A 554 1.46 39.88 -6.77
CA PRO A 554 1.93 40.40 -5.48
C PRO A 554 0.83 40.52 -4.41
N GLY A 555 -0.44 40.47 -4.81
CA GLY A 555 -1.59 40.43 -3.89
C GLY A 555 -1.90 39.06 -3.30
N ALA A 556 -1.19 38.00 -3.72
CA ALA A 556 -1.40 36.66 -3.21
C ALA A 556 -1.04 36.56 -1.72
N LYS A 557 -1.93 35.97 -0.92
CA LYS A 557 -1.69 35.67 0.50
C LYS A 557 -1.07 34.28 0.61
N ARG A 558 0.07 34.20 1.29
CA ARG A 558 0.84 32.97 1.43
C ARG A 558 0.60 32.33 2.80
N THR A 559 0.20 31.06 2.80
CA THR A 559 0.09 30.22 4.00
C THR A 559 1.05 29.04 3.86
N ALA A 560 2.15 29.07 4.61
CA ALA A 560 3.12 27.98 4.61
C ALA A 560 2.76 26.94 5.66
N SER A 561 2.78 25.67 5.26
CA SER A 561 2.63 24.52 6.15
C SER A 561 3.90 23.65 6.08
N ARG A 562 3.89 22.45 6.65
CA ARG A 562 5.08 21.60 6.77
C ARG A 562 5.51 20.98 5.43
N PHE A 563 4.55 20.60 4.58
CA PHE A 563 4.81 19.91 3.32
C PHE A 563 4.34 20.71 2.10
N PHE A 564 3.41 21.65 2.30
CA PHE A 564 2.85 22.46 1.22
C PHE A 564 2.85 23.95 1.56
N THR A 565 2.86 24.78 0.53
CA THR A 565 2.54 26.21 0.64
C THR A 565 1.28 26.49 -0.17
N VAL A 566 0.33 27.21 0.41
CA VAL A 566 -0.89 27.66 -0.28
C VAL A 566 -0.74 29.13 -0.62
N TYR A 567 -1.04 29.48 -1.88
CA TYR A 567 -1.15 30.86 -2.33
C TYR A 567 -2.61 31.17 -2.63
N HIS A 568 -3.24 31.96 -1.75
CA HIS A 568 -4.62 32.41 -1.91
C HIS A 568 -4.65 33.70 -2.73
N LEU A 569 -5.36 33.66 -3.85
CA LEU A 569 -5.55 34.75 -4.77
C LEU A 569 -7.03 35.10 -4.79
N ASP A 570 -7.37 36.28 -4.26
CA ASP A 570 -8.72 36.80 -4.40
C ASP A 570 -8.96 37.37 -5.81
N VAL A 571 -10.22 37.69 -6.10
CA VAL A 571 -10.63 38.23 -7.40
C VAL A 571 -9.85 39.50 -7.77
N SER A 572 -9.44 40.32 -6.79
CA SER A 572 -8.68 41.54 -7.05
C SER A 572 -7.22 41.25 -7.43
N ALA A 573 -6.59 40.28 -6.77
CA ALA A 573 -5.24 39.82 -7.10
C ALA A 573 -5.20 39.19 -8.50
N LEU A 574 -6.25 38.46 -8.89
CA LEU A 574 -6.38 37.82 -10.20
C LEU A 574 -6.70 38.82 -11.33
N ALA A 575 -7.38 39.93 -11.01
CA ALA A 575 -7.76 40.94 -12.00
C ALA A 575 -6.62 41.89 -12.40
N ALA A 576 -5.59 42.05 -11.56
CA ALA A 576 -4.50 42.99 -11.79
C ALA A 576 -3.09 42.38 -11.65
N PRO A 577 -2.75 41.33 -12.42
CA PRO A 577 -1.42 40.71 -12.35
C PRO A 577 -0.35 41.58 -13.05
N ILE A 578 0.86 41.58 -12.49
CA ILE A 578 2.03 42.29 -13.06
C ILE A 578 2.57 41.57 -14.30
N CYS A 579 2.50 40.24 -14.30
CA CYS A 579 2.82 39.36 -15.42
C CYS A 579 1.85 38.18 -15.44
N GLY A 580 1.79 37.47 -16.56
CA GLY A 580 0.94 36.29 -16.68
C GLY A 580 1.50 35.33 -17.72
N SER A 581 0.85 34.20 -17.88
CA SER A 581 1.20 33.24 -18.92
C SER A 581 0.06 33.11 -19.93
N ALA A 582 0.31 32.36 -21.00
CA ALA A 582 -0.66 32.13 -22.06
C ALA A 582 -0.50 30.73 -22.63
N ARG A 583 -1.61 30.17 -23.12
CA ARG A 583 -1.57 28.89 -23.82
C ARG A 583 -1.31 29.16 -25.30
N VAL A 584 -0.16 28.73 -25.78
CA VAL A 584 0.22 28.81 -27.20
C VAL A 584 -0.07 27.46 -27.85
N THR A 585 -0.90 27.47 -28.90
CA THR A 585 -1.37 26.25 -29.56
C THR A 585 -1.17 26.33 -31.06
N TRP A 586 -0.63 25.26 -31.64
CA TRP A 586 -0.56 25.10 -33.09
C TRP A 586 -1.94 24.79 -33.65
N LEU A 587 -2.32 25.50 -34.71
CA LEU A 587 -3.48 25.18 -35.54
C LEU A 587 -3.10 24.31 -36.73
N THR A 588 -1.84 24.37 -37.13
CA THR A 588 -1.26 23.40 -38.06
C THR A 588 -1.34 21.99 -37.47
N PRO A 589 -1.92 21.02 -38.20
CA PRO A 589 -2.01 19.65 -37.73
C PRO A 589 -0.63 19.02 -37.51
N GLU A 590 -0.52 18.24 -36.44
CA GLU A 590 0.63 17.38 -36.18
C GLU A 590 0.74 16.28 -37.24
N GLY A 591 1.96 15.94 -37.66
CA GLY A 591 2.22 14.98 -38.73
C GLY A 591 1.96 15.49 -40.15
N GLY A 592 1.74 16.81 -40.33
CA GLY A 592 1.53 17.41 -41.65
C GLY A 592 2.69 17.16 -42.64
N VAL A 593 2.38 17.13 -43.94
CA VAL A 593 3.37 17.02 -45.02
C VAL A 593 3.29 18.28 -45.88
N PHE A 594 4.40 18.98 -46.01
CA PHE A 594 4.53 20.20 -46.81
C PHE A 594 5.39 19.96 -48.06
N PRO A 595 5.07 20.60 -49.20
CA PRO A 595 5.86 20.44 -50.42
C PRO A 595 7.22 21.13 -50.33
N ALA A 596 8.27 20.43 -50.77
CA ALA A 596 9.62 20.96 -50.86
C ALA A 596 9.70 22.17 -51.82
N GLY A 597 10.56 23.13 -51.49
CA GLY A 597 10.77 24.35 -52.29
C GLY A 597 9.66 25.40 -52.17
N GLN A 598 8.59 25.15 -51.41
CA GLN A 598 7.57 26.15 -51.07
C GLN A 598 7.72 26.61 -49.61
N PRO A 599 7.32 27.85 -49.27
CA PRO A 599 7.30 28.30 -47.88
C PRO A 599 6.33 27.46 -47.04
N VAL A 600 6.83 26.87 -45.96
CA VAL A 600 6.01 26.20 -44.95
C VAL A 600 5.32 27.27 -44.12
N GLN A 601 3.99 27.28 -44.11
CA GLN A 601 3.19 28.19 -43.28
C GLN A 601 2.63 27.44 -42.07
N LEU A 602 3.10 27.82 -40.88
CA LEU A 602 2.62 27.25 -39.62
C LEU A 602 1.67 28.24 -38.94
N ALA A 603 0.40 27.85 -38.80
CA ALA A 603 -0.64 28.62 -38.15
C ALA A 603 -0.69 28.27 -36.66
N TRP A 604 -0.86 29.28 -35.81
CA TRP A 604 -0.93 29.13 -34.37
C TRP A 604 -1.81 30.21 -33.74
N GLN A 605 -2.22 29.97 -32.51
CA GLN A 605 -3.04 30.89 -31.73
C GLN A 605 -2.56 30.97 -30.28
N VAL A 606 -3.02 32.01 -29.60
CA VAL A 606 -2.75 32.23 -28.18
C VAL A 606 -4.07 32.42 -27.46
N ALA A 607 -4.28 31.65 -26.39
CA ALA A 607 -5.33 31.93 -25.41
C ALA A 607 -4.71 32.68 -24.23
N GLY A 608 -5.23 33.88 -23.94
CA GLY A 608 -4.66 34.81 -22.96
C GLY A 608 -4.39 36.17 -23.60
N ARG A 609 -3.34 36.85 -23.14
CA ARG A 609 -2.94 38.17 -23.69
C ARG A 609 -2.37 38.02 -25.10
N SER A 610 -2.80 38.89 -26.02
CA SER A 610 -2.27 38.92 -27.37
C SER A 610 -0.75 39.20 -27.38
N PRO A 611 0.04 38.42 -28.12
CA PRO A 611 1.47 38.68 -28.28
C PRO A 611 1.73 39.92 -29.13
N THR A 612 2.87 40.57 -28.87
CA THR A 612 3.45 41.64 -29.70
C THR A 612 4.52 41.09 -30.63
N THR A 613 5.23 40.07 -30.18
CA THR A 613 6.33 39.43 -30.89
C THR A 613 6.31 37.92 -30.67
N ALA A 614 6.92 37.15 -31.56
CA ALA A 614 7.08 35.70 -31.43
C ALA A 614 8.45 35.25 -31.97
N ARG A 615 8.98 34.17 -31.41
CA ARG A 615 10.18 33.49 -31.89
C ARG A 615 9.83 32.04 -32.17
N THR A 616 10.09 31.60 -33.39
CA THR A 616 9.93 30.21 -33.81
C THR A 616 11.32 29.60 -33.93
N VAL A 617 11.53 28.51 -33.22
CA VAL A 617 12.71 27.67 -33.37
C VAL A 617 12.26 26.36 -34.00
N CYS A 618 12.88 26.00 -35.12
CA CYS A 618 12.64 24.71 -35.75
C CYS A 618 13.93 23.94 -35.87
N GLU A 619 13.80 22.66 -35.61
CA GLU A 619 14.87 21.70 -35.67
C GLU A 619 14.52 20.67 -36.73
N ARG A 620 15.52 20.27 -37.49
CA ARG A 620 15.40 19.22 -38.49
C ARG A 620 16.10 18.00 -37.95
N ARG A 621 15.45 16.85 -38.07
CA ARG A 621 16.05 15.57 -37.73
C ARG A 621 17.25 15.32 -38.65
N LEU A 622 18.35 14.83 -38.10
CA LEU A 622 19.54 14.51 -38.87
C LEU A 622 19.20 13.60 -40.07
N PRO A 623 19.73 13.87 -41.27
CA PRO A 623 19.54 13.01 -42.42
C PRO A 623 19.99 11.58 -42.12
N GLY A 624 19.20 10.59 -42.54
CA GLY A 624 19.50 9.18 -42.26
C GLY A 624 19.25 8.74 -40.82
N VAL A 625 18.51 9.52 -40.03
CA VAL A 625 17.97 9.09 -38.72
C VAL A 625 16.48 8.82 -38.80
N VAL A 626 16.07 7.61 -38.43
CA VAL A 626 14.67 7.19 -38.30
C VAL A 626 14.39 6.91 -36.84
N ARG A 627 13.47 7.64 -36.22
CA ARG A 627 13.02 7.40 -34.84
C ARG A 627 11.56 6.97 -34.81
N LEU A 628 11.30 5.95 -34.00
CA LEU A 628 10.02 5.32 -33.80
C LEU A 628 9.72 5.36 -32.30
N GLU A 629 8.65 6.05 -31.91
CA GLU A 629 8.22 6.09 -30.51
C GLU A 629 7.32 4.89 -30.23
N ALA A 630 7.45 4.29 -29.05
CA ALA A 630 6.76 3.07 -28.67
C ALA A 630 5.23 3.21 -28.71
N GLU A 631 4.71 4.41 -28.45
CA GLU A 631 3.27 4.72 -28.55
C GLU A 631 2.70 4.64 -29.98
N ASP A 632 3.53 4.72 -31.02
CA ASP A 632 3.06 4.70 -32.41
C ASP A 632 2.87 3.27 -32.95
N PHE A 633 3.26 2.25 -32.19
CA PHE A 633 3.21 0.84 -32.62
C PHE A 633 1.76 0.32 -32.69
N ALA A 634 1.42 -0.38 -33.78
CA ALA A 634 0.16 -1.09 -33.87
C ALA A 634 0.23 -2.34 -32.97
N ARG A 635 -0.49 -2.29 -31.85
CA ARG A 635 -0.52 -3.34 -30.83
C ARG A 635 -1.34 -4.53 -31.33
N LEU A 636 -0.71 -5.69 -31.46
CA LEU A 636 -1.38 -6.93 -31.86
C LEU A 636 -1.74 -7.79 -30.63
N ALA A 637 -0.82 -7.95 -29.68
CA ALA A 637 -1.07 -8.66 -28.41
C ALA A 637 -0.01 -8.31 -27.35
N GLY A 638 -0.41 -8.24 -26.07
CA GLY A 638 0.51 -8.26 -24.93
C GLY A 638 1.42 -7.04 -24.75
N TRP A 639 1.21 -5.92 -25.46
CA TRP A 639 1.86 -4.64 -25.15
C TRP A 639 0.82 -3.63 -24.68
N VAL A 640 1.08 -2.97 -23.56
CA VAL A 640 0.18 -1.99 -22.93
C VAL A 640 0.90 -0.65 -22.82
N GLU A 641 0.21 0.44 -23.14
CA GLU A 641 0.72 1.79 -22.85
C GLU A 641 0.64 2.05 -21.34
N GLU A 642 1.71 2.56 -20.78
CA GLU A 642 1.77 2.93 -19.37
C GLU A 642 2.49 4.26 -19.20
N THR A 643 2.06 4.99 -18.18
CA THR A 643 2.64 6.28 -17.77
C THR A 643 3.22 6.20 -16.35
N ARG A 644 3.01 5.07 -15.67
CA ARG A 644 3.39 4.80 -14.29
C ARG A 644 4.52 3.76 -14.23
N GLY A 645 5.55 4.01 -13.43
CA GLY A 645 6.45 2.94 -12.97
C GLY A 645 7.87 2.96 -13.54
N ALA A 646 8.21 4.02 -14.28
CA ALA A 646 9.57 4.31 -14.72
C ALA A 646 9.88 5.81 -14.58
N PRO A 647 10.62 6.21 -13.52
CA PRO A 647 11.09 7.58 -13.36
C PRO A 647 11.97 8.03 -14.55
N GLY A 648 11.97 9.34 -14.83
CA GLY A 648 12.80 9.92 -15.90
C GLY A 648 12.31 9.66 -17.33
N TYR A 649 11.04 9.27 -17.49
CA TYR A 649 10.37 9.20 -18.78
C TYR A 649 9.83 10.58 -19.20
N SER A 650 9.99 10.94 -20.47
CA SER A 650 9.55 12.21 -21.04
C SER A 650 8.90 11.98 -22.41
N GLY A 651 7.64 11.54 -22.42
CA GLY A 651 6.85 11.31 -23.62
C GLY A 651 5.37 11.12 -23.27
N ARG A 652 4.54 10.63 -24.20
CA ARG A 652 3.10 10.43 -23.96
C ARG A 652 2.82 9.18 -23.11
N ALA A 653 3.42 8.06 -23.47
CA ALA A 653 3.39 6.79 -22.75
C ALA A 653 4.51 5.88 -23.27
N PHE A 654 5.03 4.98 -22.44
CA PHE A 654 5.94 3.92 -22.90
C PHE A 654 5.16 2.60 -23.00
N MET A 655 5.69 1.65 -23.76
CA MET A 655 5.10 0.32 -23.85
C MET A 655 5.67 -0.60 -22.77
N VAL A 656 4.79 -1.26 -22.02
CA VAL A 656 5.10 -2.36 -21.10
C VAL A 656 4.67 -3.65 -21.78
N ASP A 657 5.56 -4.63 -21.85
CA ASP A 657 5.20 -5.95 -22.37
C ASP A 657 4.40 -6.74 -21.34
N ASP A 658 3.68 -7.78 -21.75
CA ASP A 658 2.99 -8.79 -20.95
C ASP A 658 3.43 -10.19 -21.44
N MET A 659 2.95 -11.28 -20.84
CA MET A 659 3.36 -12.63 -21.24
C MET A 659 3.01 -12.91 -22.71
N HIS A 660 4.04 -13.06 -23.55
CA HIS A 660 3.98 -13.23 -25.01
C HIS A 660 3.50 -11.99 -25.78
N ALA A 661 4.35 -10.96 -25.79
CA ALA A 661 4.04 -9.67 -26.40
C ALA A 661 4.48 -9.59 -27.88
N GLN A 662 3.60 -9.08 -28.74
CA GLN A 662 3.86 -8.78 -30.14
C GLN A 662 3.28 -7.42 -30.56
N ALA A 663 4.13 -6.57 -31.12
CA ALA A 663 3.75 -5.29 -31.72
C ALA A 663 4.36 -5.18 -33.11
N VAL A 664 3.67 -4.49 -34.04
CA VAL A 664 4.17 -4.25 -35.40
C VAL A 664 4.09 -2.77 -35.74
N PHE A 665 5.00 -2.33 -36.59
CA PHE A 665 5.04 -0.96 -37.08
C PHE A 665 5.59 -0.90 -38.50
N THR A 666 5.22 0.15 -39.23
CA THR A 666 5.77 0.44 -40.56
C THR A 666 6.45 1.79 -40.55
N ALA A 667 7.75 1.81 -40.79
CA ALA A 667 8.54 3.01 -41.00
C ALA A 667 8.80 3.23 -42.49
N THR A 668 9.40 4.36 -42.87
CA THR A 668 9.95 4.57 -44.21
C THR A 668 11.41 4.96 -44.06
N VAL A 669 12.28 4.23 -44.75
CA VAL A 669 13.72 4.52 -44.86
C VAL A 669 13.90 5.41 -46.08
N GLU A 670 14.35 6.64 -45.87
CA GLU A 670 14.48 7.60 -46.99
C GLU A 670 15.66 7.27 -47.91
N GLU A 671 16.76 6.79 -47.34
CA GLU A 671 18.00 6.50 -48.06
C GLU A 671 18.53 5.10 -47.75
N ALA A 672 18.92 4.36 -48.79
CA ALA A 672 19.54 3.05 -48.63
C ALA A 672 20.95 3.20 -48.00
N GLY A 673 21.34 2.28 -47.12
CA GLY A 673 22.66 2.28 -46.50
C GLY A 673 22.75 1.46 -45.23
N ASP A 674 23.88 1.56 -44.55
CA ASP A 674 24.12 0.88 -43.27
C ASP A 674 23.58 1.73 -42.12
N TYR A 675 22.71 1.14 -41.30
CA TYR A 675 22.09 1.77 -40.13
C TYR A 675 22.51 1.07 -38.84
N ARG A 676 22.85 1.86 -37.83
CA ARG A 676 22.96 1.45 -36.43
C ARG A 676 21.58 1.51 -35.79
N VAL A 677 21.15 0.43 -35.15
CA VAL A 677 19.85 0.34 -34.50
C VAL A 677 20.01 0.40 -32.99
N TRP A 678 19.35 1.37 -32.40
CA TRP A 678 19.31 1.65 -30.98
C TRP A 678 17.90 1.42 -30.45
N ALA A 679 17.81 0.89 -29.24
CA ALA A 679 16.56 0.74 -28.53
C ALA A 679 16.66 1.40 -27.16
N ARG A 680 15.67 2.23 -26.82
CA ARG A 680 15.54 2.83 -25.50
C ARG A 680 14.59 1.99 -24.65
N TRP A 681 15.09 1.49 -23.53
CA TRP A 681 14.33 0.61 -22.66
C TRP A 681 14.61 0.85 -21.18
N TYR A 682 13.71 0.36 -20.33
CA TYR A 682 13.80 0.42 -18.87
C TYR A 682 13.43 -0.94 -18.26
N ARG A 683 14.08 -1.30 -17.16
CA ARG A 683 13.77 -2.52 -16.42
C ARG A 683 13.70 -2.26 -14.92
N THR A 684 12.69 -2.86 -14.28
CA THR A 684 12.40 -2.70 -12.84
C THR A 684 13.14 -3.70 -11.95
N ALA A 685 13.56 -4.84 -12.50
CA ALA A 685 14.19 -5.93 -11.74
C ALA A 685 15.22 -6.71 -12.59
N PRO A 686 16.20 -7.40 -11.99
CA PRO A 686 17.13 -8.24 -12.76
C PRO A 686 16.42 -9.46 -13.38
N GLY A 687 16.97 -9.96 -14.49
CA GLY A 687 16.48 -11.16 -15.19
C GLY A 687 15.32 -10.91 -16.17
N GLY A 688 14.89 -11.96 -16.88
CA GLY A 688 13.88 -11.91 -17.96
C GLY A 688 14.51 -11.83 -19.37
N PRO A 689 13.88 -12.41 -20.40
CA PRO A 689 14.45 -12.50 -21.75
C PRO A 689 14.55 -11.13 -22.43
N PRO A 690 15.48 -10.95 -23.40
CA PRO A 690 15.52 -9.74 -24.21
C PRO A 690 14.27 -9.62 -25.10
N VAL A 691 14.04 -8.42 -25.63
CA VAL A 691 13.07 -8.21 -26.71
C VAL A 691 13.76 -8.52 -28.03
N LEU A 692 13.07 -9.26 -28.90
CA LEU A 692 13.48 -9.52 -30.27
C LEU A 692 12.86 -8.44 -31.17
N LEU A 693 13.68 -7.83 -32.01
CA LEU A 693 13.32 -6.80 -32.95
C LEU A 693 13.53 -7.35 -34.37
N ASP A 694 12.42 -7.68 -35.04
CA ASP A 694 12.43 -8.09 -36.43
C ASP A 694 12.42 -6.84 -37.32
N ILE A 695 13.37 -6.74 -38.25
CA ILE A 695 13.52 -5.66 -39.22
C ILE A 695 13.76 -6.27 -40.60
N GLY A 696 12.71 -6.35 -41.42
CA GLY A 696 12.78 -7.10 -42.68
C GLY A 696 13.12 -8.57 -42.43
N ASP A 697 14.22 -9.06 -43.04
CA ASP A 697 14.73 -10.43 -42.86
C ASP A 697 15.74 -10.58 -41.71
N HIS A 698 16.00 -9.49 -40.96
CA HIS A 698 16.96 -9.47 -39.85
C HIS A 698 16.25 -9.52 -38.50
N VAL A 699 16.87 -10.21 -37.54
CA VAL A 699 16.40 -10.26 -36.14
C VAL A 699 17.51 -9.73 -35.24
N LEU A 700 17.23 -8.65 -34.54
CA LEU A 700 18.08 -8.06 -33.51
C LEU A 700 17.49 -8.33 -32.12
N SER A 701 18.28 -8.09 -31.07
CA SER A 701 17.80 -8.20 -29.70
C SER A 701 18.36 -7.09 -28.81
N PHE A 702 17.56 -6.65 -27.84
CA PHE A 702 17.98 -5.67 -26.83
C PHE A 702 17.35 -5.96 -25.47
N GLY A 703 17.85 -5.33 -24.42
CA GLY A 703 17.39 -5.57 -23.06
C GLY A 703 17.98 -6.83 -22.42
N ALA A 704 19.10 -7.32 -22.93
CA ALA A 704 19.82 -8.43 -22.29
C ALA A 704 20.70 -7.95 -21.12
N ALA A 705 21.11 -6.68 -21.13
CA ALA A 705 21.99 -6.11 -20.12
C ALA A 705 21.28 -5.92 -18.76
N GLU A 706 22.01 -6.14 -17.66
CA GLU A 706 21.49 -5.94 -16.30
C GLU A 706 21.60 -4.47 -15.84
N LYS A 707 20.94 -3.56 -16.56
CA LYS A 707 20.77 -2.17 -16.14
C LYS A 707 19.35 -1.97 -15.60
N ILE A 708 19.24 -1.58 -14.33
CA ILE A 708 17.97 -1.55 -13.58
C ILE A 708 17.72 -0.15 -13.02
N GLY A 709 16.46 0.29 -13.04
CA GLY A 709 16.03 1.51 -12.36
C GLY A 709 16.36 2.82 -13.10
N HIS A 710 16.72 2.76 -14.38
CA HIS A 710 16.92 3.92 -15.24
C HIS A 710 16.71 3.55 -16.72
N TRP A 711 16.40 4.55 -17.54
CA TRP A 711 16.29 4.39 -18.99
C TRP A 711 17.67 4.25 -19.62
N VAL A 712 17.79 3.34 -20.59
CA VAL A 712 19.05 3.00 -21.27
C VAL A 712 18.84 3.04 -22.76
N TRP A 713 19.77 3.65 -23.50
CA TRP A 713 19.91 3.40 -24.93
C TRP A 713 20.89 2.24 -25.16
N GLU A 714 20.44 1.20 -25.86
CA GLU A 714 21.25 0.04 -26.19
C GLU A 714 21.39 -0.09 -27.70
N LEU A 715 22.63 -0.16 -28.19
CA LEU A 715 22.92 -0.52 -29.57
C LEU A 715 22.56 -2.00 -29.78
N SER A 716 21.45 -2.24 -30.48
CA SER A 716 20.92 -3.58 -30.78
C SER A 716 21.68 -4.27 -31.90
N GLY A 717 22.30 -3.50 -32.81
CA GLY A 717 23.09 -4.02 -33.92
C GLY A 717 23.22 -3.03 -35.08
N ASN A 718 23.85 -3.48 -36.17
CA ASN A 718 23.98 -2.73 -37.42
C ASN A 718 23.38 -3.55 -38.56
N LEU A 719 22.71 -2.91 -39.51
CA LEU A 719 22.14 -3.59 -40.67
C LEU A 719 22.02 -2.68 -41.89
N SER A 720 22.14 -3.28 -43.08
CA SER A 720 21.99 -2.57 -44.35
C SER A 720 20.53 -2.55 -44.76
N LEU A 721 19.95 -1.36 -44.93
CA LEU A 721 18.55 -1.19 -45.30
C LEU A 721 18.40 -0.63 -46.72
N PRO A 722 17.43 -1.12 -47.51
CA PRO A 722 17.00 -0.44 -48.72
C PRO A 722 16.19 0.82 -48.39
N ALA A 723 16.16 1.78 -49.33
CA ALA A 723 15.20 2.87 -49.27
C ALA A 723 13.77 2.35 -49.54
N GLY A 724 12.78 2.90 -48.85
CA GLY A 724 11.37 2.52 -48.99
C GLY A 724 10.71 2.12 -47.66
N PRO A 725 9.49 1.57 -47.71
CA PRO A 725 8.77 1.15 -46.51
C PRO A 725 9.49 0.00 -45.80
N LEU A 726 9.57 0.10 -44.48
CA LEU A 726 10.23 -0.86 -43.59
C LEU A 726 9.22 -1.40 -42.59
N ALA A 727 9.03 -2.72 -42.57
CA ALA A 727 8.23 -3.39 -41.55
C ALA A 727 9.11 -3.75 -40.35
N LEU A 728 8.64 -3.40 -39.16
CA LEU A 728 9.28 -3.75 -37.89
C LEU A 728 8.30 -4.53 -37.01
N ALA A 729 8.82 -5.49 -36.25
CA ALA A 729 8.04 -6.18 -35.22
C ALA A 729 8.85 -6.32 -33.93
N LEU A 730 8.21 -6.05 -32.80
CA LEU A 730 8.73 -6.38 -31.47
C LEU A 730 8.09 -7.67 -31.01
N ARG A 731 8.91 -8.67 -30.67
CA ARG A 731 8.47 -9.95 -30.11
C ARG A 731 9.19 -10.21 -28.81
N ARG A 732 8.46 -10.68 -27.81
CA ARG A 732 9.08 -11.20 -26.60
C ARG A 732 8.51 -12.58 -26.27
N GLU A 733 9.39 -13.57 -26.30
CA GLU A 733 9.05 -14.93 -25.94
C GLU A 733 9.60 -15.20 -24.54
N THR A 734 8.71 -15.41 -23.57
CA THR A 734 9.12 -15.85 -22.24
C THR A 734 9.19 -17.38 -22.22
N PRO A 735 10.38 -17.99 -22.10
CA PRO A 735 10.49 -19.44 -22.07
C PRO A 735 9.72 -20.02 -20.87
N PRO A 736 9.09 -21.19 -21.01
CA PRO A 736 8.42 -21.86 -19.89
C PRO A 736 9.36 -21.99 -18.69
N GLY A 737 8.93 -21.49 -17.53
CA GLY A 737 9.69 -21.56 -16.27
C GLY A 737 10.62 -20.39 -15.96
N GLN A 738 10.81 -19.41 -16.87
CA GLN A 738 11.54 -18.19 -16.52
C GLN A 738 10.64 -17.14 -15.84
N PRO A 739 11.20 -16.33 -14.92
CA PRO A 739 10.48 -15.19 -14.39
C PRO A 739 10.29 -14.11 -15.47
N TYR A 740 9.04 -13.93 -15.92
CA TYR A 740 8.57 -12.71 -16.56
C TYR A 740 8.91 -11.51 -15.67
N VAL A 741 9.76 -10.65 -16.22
CA VAL A 741 10.14 -9.36 -15.66
C VAL A 741 9.78 -8.34 -16.75
N PRO A 742 8.86 -7.40 -16.48
CA PRO A 742 8.45 -6.43 -17.47
C PRO A 742 9.67 -5.64 -17.97
N LEU A 743 9.76 -5.47 -19.28
CA LEU A 743 10.70 -4.58 -19.93
C LEU A 743 9.90 -3.51 -20.65
N LEU A 744 10.20 -2.27 -20.28
CA LEU A 744 9.55 -1.08 -20.79
C LEU A 744 10.32 -0.60 -22.01
N VAL A 745 9.63 -0.33 -23.11
CA VAL A 745 10.22 0.19 -24.35
C VAL A 745 9.67 1.59 -24.58
N ASP A 746 10.58 2.52 -24.82
CA ASP A 746 10.25 3.93 -25.12
C ASP A 746 10.42 4.23 -26.61
N ALA A 747 11.57 3.90 -27.20
CA ALA A 747 11.83 4.28 -28.59
C ALA A 747 12.78 3.32 -29.29
N LEU A 748 12.67 3.25 -30.62
CA LEU A 748 13.69 2.70 -31.50
C LEU A 748 14.27 3.83 -32.36
N LEU A 749 15.58 3.82 -32.55
CA LEU A 749 16.29 4.80 -33.36
C LEU A 749 17.26 4.10 -34.29
N LEU A 750 17.14 4.37 -35.59
CA LEU A 750 18.05 3.89 -36.62
C LEU A 750 18.84 5.09 -37.13
N SER A 751 20.17 5.01 -37.12
CA SER A 751 21.06 6.09 -37.60
C SER A 751 22.07 5.57 -38.62
N ARG A 752 22.23 6.27 -39.74
CA ARG A 752 23.31 6.00 -40.72
C ARG A 752 24.67 6.52 -40.30
N ASP A 753 24.72 7.46 -39.37
CA ASP A 753 25.98 8.01 -38.90
C ASP A 753 26.64 6.98 -37.95
N PRO A 754 27.81 6.43 -38.32
CA PRO A 754 28.49 5.46 -37.48
C PRO A 754 28.98 6.06 -36.15
N ALA A 755 29.12 7.39 -36.04
CA ALA A 755 29.52 8.07 -34.82
C ALA A 755 28.34 8.45 -33.90
N PHE A 756 27.12 8.50 -34.43
CA PHE A 756 25.95 8.95 -33.67
C PHE A 756 25.64 8.03 -32.48
N ASP A 757 25.48 8.65 -31.32
CA ASP A 757 25.15 8.02 -30.06
C ASP A 757 24.00 8.79 -29.38
N PRO A 758 22.78 8.21 -29.28
CA PRO A 758 21.63 8.89 -28.70
C PRO A 758 21.75 9.14 -27.19
N GLU A 759 22.77 8.62 -26.50
CA GLU A 759 23.09 9.02 -25.12
C GLU A 759 23.85 10.35 -25.04
N ARG A 760 24.48 10.80 -26.14
CA ARG A 760 25.42 11.94 -26.15
C ARG A 760 25.03 13.05 -27.09
N GLU A 761 24.30 12.72 -28.15
CA GLU A 761 23.98 13.61 -29.25
C GLU A 761 22.46 13.68 -29.43
N ASP A 762 21.95 14.87 -29.74
CA ASP A 762 20.55 15.05 -30.12
C ASP A 762 20.40 14.69 -31.61
N GLU A 763 19.37 13.92 -31.93
CA GLU A 763 18.97 13.57 -33.30
C GLU A 763 18.39 14.78 -34.06
N TRP A 764 18.14 15.89 -33.36
CA TRP A 764 17.60 17.13 -33.89
C TRP A 764 18.66 18.22 -33.93
N THR A 765 18.80 18.86 -35.09
CA THR A 765 19.68 20.02 -35.26
C THR A 765 18.81 21.25 -35.48
N GLN A 766 19.08 22.31 -34.71
CA GLN A 766 18.45 23.61 -34.95
C GLN A 766 18.83 24.14 -36.32
N VAL A 767 17.85 24.26 -37.21
CA VAL A 767 18.05 24.77 -38.58
C VAL A 767 17.43 26.14 -38.78
N ILE A 768 16.44 26.50 -37.96
CA ILE A 768 15.73 27.77 -38.04
C ILE A 768 15.63 28.36 -36.65
N ASP A 769 15.95 29.64 -36.58
CA ASP A 769 15.63 30.52 -35.47
C ASP A 769 15.19 31.84 -36.08
N SER A 770 13.89 32.14 -36.00
CA SER A 770 13.37 33.38 -36.58
C SER A 770 13.89 34.62 -35.85
N GLY A 771 14.51 34.47 -34.67
CA GLY A 771 14.62 35.55 -33.70
C GLY A 771 13.25 36.05 -33.25
N GLU A 772 13.23 37.10 -32.45
CA GLU A 772 11.98 37.74 -32.00
C GLU A 772 11.43 38.63 -33.14
N GLN A 773 10.32 38.21 -33.76
CA GLN A 773 9.68 38.90 -34.88
C GLN A 773 8.35 39.52 -34.44
N PRO A 774 7.97 40.71 -34.94
CA PRO A 774 6.66 41.29 -34.66
C PRO A 774 5.53 40.43 -35.24
N VAL A 775 4.42 40.32 -34.51
CA VAL A 775 3.21 39.61 -34.97
C VAL A 775 2.06 40.59 -35.18
N GLY A 776 1.19 40.29 -36.14
CA GLY A 776 0.02 41.11 -36.45
C GLY A 776 -0.98 41.20 -35.28
N PRO A 777 -1.96 42.11 -35.33
CA PRO A 777 -2.87 42.35 -34.21
C PRO A 777 -3.99 41.31 -34.06
N THR A 778 -4.20 40.45 -35.07
CA THR A 778 -5.34 39.53 -35.14
C THR A 778 -4.87 38.09 -35.30
N ALA A 779 -5.35 37.20 -34.41
CA ALA A 779 -5.20 35.76 -34.54
C ALA A 779 -6.17 35.19 -35.63
N PRO A 780 -5.88 34.02 -36.24
CA PRO A 780 -4.69 33.19 -36.04
C PRO A 780 -3.43 33.84 -36.62
N TYR A 781 -2.29 33.56 -35.98
CA TYR A 781 -0.99 34.05 -36.40
C TYR A 781 -0.30 33.02 -37.28
N THR A 782 0.59 33.48 -38.16
CA THR A 782 1.33 32.60 -39.07
C THR A 782 2.82 32.90 -38.98
N THR A 783 3.63 31.85 -38.87
CA THR A 783 5.08 31.91 -39.09
C THR A 783 5.40 31.14 -40.36
N SER A 784 6.34 31.65 -41.16
CA SER A 784 6.73 31.00 -42.41
C SER A 784 8.23 30.91 -42.57
N PHE A 785 8.70 29.80 -43.13
CA PHE A 785 10.10 29.61 -43.49
C PHE A 785 10.20 28.65 -44.68
N THR A 786 11.36 28.60 -45.33
CA THR A 786 11.68 27.61 -46.36
C THR A 786 12.70 26.64 -45.80
N GLY A 787 12.38 25.35 -45.81
CA GLY A 787 13.26 24.28 -45.33
C GLY A 787 13.59 23.27 -46.43
N GLU A 788 14.69 22.54 -46.25
CA GLU A 788 15.03 21.38 -47.06
C GLU A 788 14.11 20.18 -46.76
N PRO A 789 13.98 19.20 -47.67
CA PRO A 789 13.21 17.98 -47.40
C PRO A 789 13.67 17.25 -46.13
N GLY A 790 12.73 16.70 -45.35
CA GLY A 790 13.01 15.92 -44.14
C GLY A 790 11.97 16.11 -43.04
N SER A 791 12.25 15.55 -41.86
CA SER A 791 11.38 15.65 -40.68
C SER A 791 11.78 16.84 -39.81
N TYR A 792 10.78 17.59 -39.35
CA TYR A 792 10.93 18.81 -38.56
C TYR A 792 10.15 18.73 -37.25
N ARG A 793 10.70 19.36 -36.20
CA ARG A 793 9.96 19.77 -35.01
C ARG A 793 10.11 21.27 -34.81
N CYS A 794 9.02 21.99 -34.57
CA CYS A 794 9.05 23.42 -34.29
C CYS A 794 8.45 23.72 -32.92
N ARG A 795 9.04 24.67 -32.20
CA ARG A 795 8.48 25.26 -30.99
C ARG A 795 8.38 26.76 -31.16
N LEU A 796 7.27 27.32 -30.68
CA LEU A 796 7.01 28.74 -30.72
C LEU A 796 7.06 29.32 -29.32
N ARG A 797 7.66 30.51 -29.18
CA ARG A 797 7.58 31.31 -27.97
C ARG A 797 6.94 32.66 -28.32
N ALA A 798 5.83 32.96 -27.66
CA ALA A 798 5.07 34.19 -27.84
C ALA A 798 5.41 35.18 -26.72
N PHE A 799 5.58 36.45 -27.06
CA PHE A 799 6.00 37.51 -26.15
C PHE A 799 5.01 38.69 -26.21
N ALA A 800 4.82 39.37 -25.07
CA ALA A 800 4.06 40.61 -24.97
C ALA A 800 4.85 41.57 -24.06
N GLY A 801 5.96 42.08 -24.57
CA GLY A 801 7.00 42.68 -23.73
C GLY A 801 7.53 41.69 -22.70
N ASP A 802 7.62 42.11 -21.44
CA ASP A 802 8.00 41.26 -20.29
C ASP A 802 6.79 40.73 -19.52
N TRP A 803 5.57 41.00 -20.00
CA TRP A 803 4.36 40.56 -19.31
C TRP A 803 4.12 39.06 -19.45
N LEU A 804 4.37 38.47 -20.63
CA LEU A 804 4.22 37.03 -20.82
C LEU A 804 5.42 36.28 -20.26
N VAL A 805 5.15 35.28 -19.44
CA VAL A 805 6.13 34.35 -18.88
C VAL A 805 5.69 32.89 -19.06
N ASP A 806 6.62 31.96 -19.03
CA ASP A 806 6.32 30.53 -18.97
C ASP A 806 6.11 30.04 -17.52
N GLY A 807 5.84 28.74 -17.36
CA GLY A 807 5.63 28.12 -16.04
C GLY A 807 6.83 28.22 -15.08
N GLN A 808 8.03 28.55 -15.55
CA GLN A 808 9.23 28.76 -14.72
C GLN A 808 9.56 30.25 -14.56
N GLY A 809 8.74 31.15 -15.11
CA GLY A 809 8.93 32.59 -15.02
C GLY A 809 9.93 33.16 -16.02
N GLN A 810 10.36 32.40 -17.01
CA GLN A 810 11.18 32.93 -18.09
C GLN A 810 10.31 33.75 -19.05
N ARG A 811 10.91 34.75 -19.69
CA ARG A 811 10.23 35.64 -20.64
C ARG A 811 9.65 34.84 -21.81
N GLY A 812 8.37 35.09 -22.10
CA GLY A 812 7.59 34.51 -23.19
C GLY A 812 6.92 33.18 -22.84
N ALA A 813 5.71 32.98 -23.35
CA ALA A 813 4.96 31.73 -23.21
C ALA A 813 5.28 30.78 -24.38
N GLY A 814 5.64 29.53 -24.07
CA GLY A 814 6.02 28.52 -25.07
C GLY A 814 4.86 27.62 -25.51
N SER A 815 4.91 27.15 -26.75
CA SER A 815 4.08 26.04 -27.22
C SER A 815 4.71 24.68 -26.87
N ALA A 816 3.94 23.61 -27.04
CA ALA A 816 4.51 22.28 -27.26
C ALA A 816 5.25 22.22 -28.62
N TRP A 817 6.03 21.15 -28.82
CA TRP A 817 6.63 20.86 -30.13
C TRP A 817 5.54 20.47 -31.15
N LEU A 818 5.66 20.98 -32.39
CA LEU A 818 4.88 20.55 -33.54
C LEU A 818 5.77 19.73 -34.46
N TYR A 819 5.38 18.50 -34.76
CA TYR A 819 6.09 17.60 -35.66
C TYR A 819 5.44 17.59 -37.06
N PHE A 820 6.24 17.65 -38.12
CA PHE A 820 5.79 17.58 -39.52
C PHE A 820 6.94 17.18 -40.44
N SER A 821 6.67 17.01 -41.74
CA SER A 821 7.70 16.73 -42.75
C SER A 821 7.58 17.64 -43.97
N ILE A 822 8.72 17.88 -44.63
CA ILE A 822 8.82 18.56 -45.93
C ILE A 822 9.24 17.50 -46.95
N ARG A 823 8.52 17.36 -48.08
CA ARG A 823 8.78 16.34 -49.11
C ARG A 823 8.78 16.90 -50.52
#